data_AF-A0A2D6SYZ4-F1
#
_entry.id   AF-A0A2D6SYZ4-F1
#
_cell.length_a   1.000
_cell.length_b   1.000
_cell.length_c   1.000
_cell.angle_alpha   90.00
_cell.angle_beta   90.00
_cell.angle_gamma   90.00
#
_symmetry.space_group_name_H-M   'P 1'
#
loop_
_entity.id
_entity.type
_entity.pdbx_description
1 polymer ?
#
loop_
_entity_poly.entity_id
_entity_poly.type
_entity_poly.pdbx_seq_one_letter_code
_entity_poly.pdbx_strand_id
1 'polypeptide(L)'
;MRNVAVTCALALFLGLNARPTVAQPAPISSTSKQKAASEQKATPEQEAETEQKVTPEREATPEQEAETERKAKEQKEKQERLQKIQKLTFDRRPSAILRAWSTPVEETPVEETPVEETPVEETAVEETAVEETAGEKAATVSGTSSTASRSGSLSPVVAPQDPLTLATAGAAGPDGSSSSVTGNDPFSKSLRNLQRDVTLGKWDDVRGFLKSLAADEGKAAYAKLLEGMVRTPSGLPPGVETMPGLSDQQRQRITSLLNQSRGRGVETNVISFTDVLGIAAAAPQQIDQAALSSLASIVRIAIGAGHVVERFVVILEEETGKHEDERVFTRRQAARLLFNAGYVNEGGEFLPEIDTAKTDNDLEALNMLSRVYVTKYNKEKKTPLLESAWELTQIVFNAHSAKAGDDKDDAESKAQRKKEREIALRQAVELAPKVRNELGAQWLNESFTKNPARGMEIIATIGGTAARAMQQHGSNPDARLKNLKLQTTAVEALISSAPERAKEWQSSLSLLAANWLREGLLSQRLDESDSYGSSMRRDRYGNYFYYSSDMGSMYGSSSQRRGQAIKTGDVLEIRPSSTWLSYVDEGLTPKFDMLFAQLFLKVQEDDEAFPYIEKLAQTHPRQAETLVDEFLQLWTRNHDPNGQRNRTNYYMFSYGYNRRAEGIPLTRSKQERNLVELSELIQRLNALPLERINEQLLAKAFTTCHSSAEVYELESIEKVFGPIKDLTPKTLAELAQQMRANLAGIWRSPAEQEKKKTRRKKQDIQEEVFRGYDVAKTVVSNALKKHTKSWSLMLALASIEHDENNYRQDIANDSGFSSRKKQALGRFQQAADLYAEAAKDLDVQEQTTKVHELWFYASLGAVDLGQVKKERVPDLREPTKIRKALLEL
;
A
#
# COMPACT_ATOMS: atom_id res chain seq x y z
N MET A 1 31.99 16.29 -37.56
CA MET A 1 30.59 16.72 -37.85
C MET A 1 30.39 18.06 -37.15
N ARG A 2 30.21 19.16 -37.88
CA ARG A 2 29.99 20.52 -37.35
C ARG A 2 28.65 21.05 -37.89
N ASN A 3 28.01 21.98 -37.17
CA ASN A 3 26.79 22.73 -37.55
C ASN A 3 25.42 22.02 -37.48
N VAL A 4 25.07 21.39 -36.34
CA VAL A 4 23.65 21.09 -36.00
C VAL A 4 23.28 21.42 -34.53
N ALA A 5 24.20 21.30 -33.58
CA ALA A 5 23.87 21.35 -32.14
C ALA A 5 23.50 22.73 -31.56
N VAL A 6 23.79 23.85 -32.24
CA VAL A 6 23.73 25.20 -31.64
C VAL A 6 22.34 25.87 -31.77
N THR A 7 21.42 25.31 -32.55
CA THR A 7 20.14 26.00 -32.88
C THR A 7 18.96 25.66 -31.95
N CYS A 8 19.07 24.64 -31.08
CA CYS A 8 17.94 24.21 -30.23
C CYS A 8 17.84 24.89 -28.85
N ALA A 9 18.87 25.61 -28.40
CA ALA A 9 18.92 26.15 -27.04
C ALA A 9 18.14 27.47 -26.81
N LEU A 10 17.62 28.11 -27.87
CA LEU A 10 17.00 29.45 -27.78
C LEU A 10 15.46 29.47 -27.87
N ALA A 11 14.80 28.32 -27.93
CA ALA A 11 13.36 28.19 -28.23
C ALA A 11 12.51 27.68 -27.04
N LEU A 12 12.98 27.87 -25.80
CA LEU A 12 12.35 27.31 -24.58
C LEU A 12 11.85 28.36 -23.57
N PHE A 13 11.55 29.59 -24.03
CA PHE A 13 11.13 30.69 -23.15
C PHE A 13 9.82 31.43 -23.53
N LEU A 14 9.03 30.91 -24.48
CA LEU A 14 7.68 31.40 -24.76
C LEU A 14 6.71 30.22 -24.84
N GLY A 15 5.72 30.22 -23.94
CA GLY A 15 4.80 29.09 -23.78
C GLY A 15 3.66 29.08 -24.80
N LEU A 16 3.38 27.89 -25.34
CA LEU A 16 2.15 27.57 -26.07
C LEU A 16 1.79 26.10 -25.80
N ASN A 17 0.55 25.86 -25.37
CA ASN A 17 0.04 24.52 -25.05
C ASN A 17 -0.19 23.70 -26.33
N ALA A 18 0.58 22.63 -26.54
CA ALA A 18 0.26 21.57 -27.50
C ALA A 18 0.70 20.20 -26.95
N ARG A 19 -0.23 19.25 -26.83
CA ARG A 19 0.08 17.87 -26.42
C ARG A 19 0.62 17.10 -27.63
N PRO A 20 1.75 16.38 -27.53
CA PRO A 20 2.15 15.44 -28.56
C PRO A 20 1.35 14.13 -28.43
N THR A 21 0.60 13.79 -29.48
CA THR A 21 -0.10 12.50 -29.60
C THR A 21 0.91 11.41 -29.94
N VAL A 22 1.06 10.40 -29.07
CA VAL A 22 1.89 9.22 -29.38
C VAL A 22 1.13 8.32 -30.35
N ALA A 23 1.68 8.13 -31.54
CA ALA A 23 1.13 7.22 -32.54
C ALA A 23 1.32 5.76 -32.12
N GLN A 24 0.25 4.97 -32.15
CA GLN A 24 0.32 3.52 -32.00
C GLN A 24 0.81 2.89 -33.33
N PRO A 25 1.73 1.91 -33.31
CA PRO A 25 1.95 1.05 -34.47
C PRO A 25 0.76 0.11 -34.64
N ALA A 26 0.17 0.10 -35.84
CA ALA A 26 -0.90 -0.83 -36.19
C ALA A 26 -0.38 -2.27 -36.35
N PRO A 27 -1.16 -3.31 -35.98
CA PRO A 27 -0.74 -4.70 -36.12
C PRO A 27 -0.74 -5.14 -37.59
N ILE A 28 0.43 -5.57 -38.09
CA ILE A 28 0.54 -6.21 -39.41
C ILE A 28 0.09 -7.67 -39.27
N SER A 29 -1.04 -7.99 -39.89
CA SER A 29 -1.47 -9.38 -40.11
C SER A 29 -0.59 -10.02 -41.20
N SER A 30 0.20 -11.02 -40.84
CA SER A 30 0.82 -11.94 -41.79
C SER A 30 0.60 -13.39 -41.38
N THR A 31 -0.33 -14.04 -42.07
CA THR A 31 -0.56 -15.48 -42.00
C THR A 31 0.57 -16.22 -42.72
N SER A 32 1.36 -17.01 -41.99
CA SER A 32 2.01 -18.19 -42.58
C SER A 32 2.04 -19.35 -41.58
N LYS A 33 1.46 -20.48 -42.00
CA LYS A 33 1.63 -21.76 -41.31
C LYS A 33 2.94 -22.37 -41.76
N GLN A 34 3.82 -22.74 -40.85
CA GLN A 34 4.76 -23.84 -41.09
C GLN A 34 5.07 -24.59 -39.79
N LYS A 35 5.47 -25.85 -39.93
CA LYS A 35 5.24 -26.92 -38.96
C LYS A 35 6.53 -27.73 -38.77
N ALA A 36 7.07 -27.75 -37.56
CA ALA A 36 8.09 -28.69 -37.09
C ALA A 36 7.89 -28.84 -35.56
N ALA A 37 7.68 -29.98 -34.91
CA ALA A 37 8.21 -31.35 -35.02
C ALA A 37 9.27 -31.65 -33.94
N SER A 38 8.81 -32.24 -32.83
CA SER A 38 9.53 -33.17 -31.93
C SER A 38 8.42 -33.93 -31.16
N GLU A 39 8.15 -35.21 -31.38
CA GLU A 39 8.94 -36.46 -31.20
C GLU A 39 8.94 -37.05 -29.78
N GLN A 40 8.89 -38.40 -29.75
CA GLN A 40 8.84 -39.31 -28.60
C GLN A 40 7.44 -39.45 -27.93
N LYS A 41 6.89 -40.66 -27.70
CA LYS A 41 7.38 -42.03 -27.99
C LYS A 41 6.21 -43.05 -28.01
N ALA A 42 6.21 -43.97 -28.97
CA ALA A 42 5.50 -45.27 -28.92
C ALA A 42 6.59 -46.38 -29.01
N THR A 43 6.38 -47.71 -28.89
CA THR A 43 5.23 -48.65 -28.93
C THR A 43 5.68 -49.89 -28.08
N PRO A 44 5.26 -51.18 -28.22
CA PRO A 44 4.23 -51.89 -29.02
C PRO A 44 3.11 -52.51 -28.11
N GLU A 45 2.06 -53.23 -28.52
CA GLU A 45 1.71 -54.17 -29.61
C GLU A 45 0.19 -54.03 -29.92
N GLN A 46 -0.50 -54.63 -30.91
CA GLN A 46 -0.27 -55.49 -32.10
C GLN A 46 -1.38 -55.09 -33.14
N GLU A 47 -1.21 -55.15 -34.46
CA GLU A 47 -1.57 -56.25 -35.40
C GLU A 47 -2.90 -57.01 -35.11
N ALA A 48 -3.78 -57.30 -36.07
CA ALA A 48 -3.98 -56.82 -37.44
C ALA A 48 -5.39 -57.25 -37.94
N GLU A 49 -6.01 -56.52 -38.88
CA GLU A 49 -6.66 -57.06 -40.10
C GLU A 49 -7.48 -55.99 -40.85
N THR A 50 -7.39 -56.03 -42.18
CA THR A 50 -8.11 -55.14 -43.10
C THR A 50 -9.33 -55.83 -43.69
N GLU A 51 -10.52 -55.26 -43.51
CA GLU A 51 -11.60 -55.40 -44.49
C GLU A 51 -12.15 -54.03 -44.89
N GLN A 52 -12.24 -53.81 -46.21
CA GLN A 52 -12.88 -52.63 -46.77
C GLN A 52 -14.40 -52.73 -46.57
N LYS A 53 -14.95 -51.91 -45.66
CA LYS A 53 -16.38 -51.62 -45.68
C LYS A 53 -16.61 -50.21 -46.20
N VAL A 54 -16.89 -50.13 -47.51
CA VAL A 54 -17.55 -48.98 -48.12
C VAL A 54 -18.83 -48.74 -47.32
N THR A 55 -18.81 -47.71 -46.48
CA THR A 55 -20.02 -47.21 -45.84
C THR A 55 -20.60 -46.19 -46.82
N PRO A 56 -21.85 -46.37 -47.30
CA PRO A 56 -22.43 -45.40 -48.21
C PRO A 56 -22.55 -44.05 -47.53
N GLU A 57 -22.63 -42.99 -48.34
CA GLU A 57 -23.30 -41.74 -47.97
C GLU A 57 -24.71 -42.09 -47.50
N ARG A 58 -24.84 -42.31 -46.20
CA ARG A 58 -26.14 -42.41 -45.56
C ARG A 58 -26.52 -40.97 -45.26
N GLU A 59 -27.23 -40.36 -46.20
CA GLU A 59 -28.00 -39.14 -45.96
C GLU A 59 -28.68 -39.31 -44.60
N ALA A 60 -28.36 -38.41 -43.67
CA ALA A 60 -29.02 -38.40 -42.37
C ALA A 60 -30.52 -38.29 -42.68
N THR A 61 -31.34 -39.20 -42.12
CA THR A 61 -32.78 -39.10 -42.35
C THR A 61 -33.25 -37.73 -41.85
N PRO A 62 -34.32 -37.13 -42.41
CA PRO A 62 -34.81 -35.83 -41.96
C PRO A 62 -35.05 -35.75 -40.44
N GLU A 63 -35.31 -36.90 -39.80
CA GLU A 63 -35.40 -37.06 -38.35
C GLU A 63 -34.05 -36.87 -37.61
N GLN A 64 -32.94 -37.36 -38.16
CA GLN A 64 -31.59 -37.22 -37.57
C GLN A 64 -31.04 -35.80 -37.72
N GLU A 65 -31.26 -35.15 -38.86
CA GLU A 65 -30.94 -33.73 -39.02
C GLU A 65 -31.81 -32.87 -38.07
N ALA A 66 -33.12 -33.12 -38.01
CA ALA A 66 -34.01 -32.43 -37.07
C ALA A 66 -33.66 -32.68 -35.59
N GLU A 67 -33.19 -33.87 -35.21
CA GLU A 67 -32.73 -34.15 -33.84
C GLU A 67 -31.43 -33.39 -33.52
N THR A 68 -30.54 -33.22 -34.51
CA THR A 68 -29.29 -32.47 -34.37
C THR A 68 -29.55 -30.96 -34.28
N GLU A 69 -30.47 -30.43 -35.09
CA GLU A 69 -30.94 -29.04 -34.98
C GLU A 69 -31.66 -28.76 -33.66
N ARG A 70 -32.50 -29.69 -33.16
CA ARG A 70 -33.16 -29.57 -31.84
C ARG A 70 -32.12 -29.45 -30.72
N LYS A 71 -31.13 -30.34 -30.67
CA LYS A 71 -30.05 -30.29 -29.68
C LYS A 71 -29.21 -29.02 -29.77
N ALA A 72 -28.95 -28.52 -30.98
CA ALA A 72 -28.27 -27.23 -31.18
C ALA A 72 -29.10 -26.04 -30.68
N LYS A 73 -30.43 -26.07 -30.90
CA LYS A 73 -31.37 -25.05 -30.41
C LYS A 73 -31.48 -25.05 -28.88
N GLU A 74 -31.59 -26.22 -28.27
CA GLU A 74 -31.61 -26.40 -26.81
C GLU A 74 -30.31 -25.89 -26.16
N GLN A 75 -29.15 -26.22 -26.74
CA GLN A 75 -27.86 -25.69 -26.25
C GLN A 75 -27.77 -24.17 -26.37
N LYS A 76 -28.29 -23.58 -27.44
CA LYS A 76 -28.33 -22.12 -27.61
C LYS A 76 -29.25 -21.45 -26.58
N GLU A 77 -30.45 -21.98 -26.38
CA GLU A 77 -31.39 -21.48 -25.37
C GLU A 77 -30.80 -21.56 -23.96
N LYS A 78 -30.14 -22.68 -23.64
CA LYS A 78 -29.41 -22.85 -22.37
C LYS A 78 -28.29 -21.83 -22.18
N GLN A 79 -27.52 -21.51 -23.23
CA GLN A 79 -26.51 -20.45 -23.18
C GLN A 79 -27.13 -19.06 -22.97
N GLU A 80 -28.26 -18.77 -23.61
CA GLU A 80 -29.00 -17.51 -23.42
C GLU A 80 -29.57 -17.39 -21.98
N ARG A 81 -30.10 -18.48 -21.42
CA ARG A 81 -30.56 -18.55 -20.02
C ARG A 81 -29.40 -18.34 -19.03
N LEU A 82 -28.26 -19.00 -19.24
CA LEU A 82 -27.04 -18.78 -18.44
C LEU A 82 -26.53 -17.34 -18.53
N GLN A 83 -26.58 -16.69 -19.71
CA GLN A 83 -26.23 -15.27 -19.84
C GLN A 83 -27.20 -14.34 -19.09
N LYS A 84 -28.50 -14.66 -19.04
CA LYS A 84 -29.48 -13.94 -18.22
C LYS A 84 -29.17 -14.11 -16.73
N ILE A 85 -28.89 -15.34 -16.29
CA ILE A 85 -28.50 -15.65 -14.89
C ILE A 85 -27.22 -14.89 -14.49
N GLN A 86 -26.19 -14.86 -15.34
CA GLN A 86 -24.93 -14.16 -15.04
C GLN A 86 -25.09 -12.64 -14.85
N LYS A 87 -26.17 -12.04 -15.39
CA LYS A 87 -26.54 -10.63 -15.24
C LYS A 87 -27.41 -10.35 -14.01
N LEU A 88 -27.82 -11.36 -13.24
CA LEU A 88 -28.60 -11.18 -12.02
C LEU A 88 -27.84 -10.35 -10.98
N THR A 89 -28.56 -9.42 -10.37
CA THR A 89 -28.15 -8.65 -9.19
C THR A 89 -29.21 -8.80 -8.11
N PHE A 90 -28.77 -8.85 -6.85
CA PHE A 90 -29.65 -8.99 -5.69
C PHE A 90 -29.41 -7.85 -4.72
N ASP A 91 -30.48 -7.32 -4.15
CA ASP A 91 -30.44 -6.13 -3.29
C ASP A 91 -31.30 -6.36 -2.04
N ARG A 92 -30.67 -6.32 -0.87
CA ARG A 92 -31.34 -6.39 0.45
C ARG A 92 -31.08 -5.12 1.27
N ARG A 93 -30.82 -3.99 0.61
CA ARG A 93 -30.81 -2.69 1.28
C ARG A 93 -32.21 -2.36 1.82
N PRO A 94 -32.36 -1.80 3.05
CA PRO A 94 -33.66 -1.44 3.61
C PRO A 94 -34.60 -0.70 2.64
N SER A 95 -34.11 0.25 1.84
CA SER A 95 -34.87 0.95 0.81
C SER A 95 -35.41 0.04 -0.30
N ALA A 96 -34.64 -0.96 -0.73
CA ALA A 96 -35.06 -1.96 -1.69
C ALA A 96 -36.09 -2.93 -1.07
N ILE A 97 -35.89 -3.34 0.18
CA ILE A 97 -36.83 -4.19 0.93
C ILE A 97 -38.18 -3.48 1.09
N LEU A 98 -38.18 -2.24 1.58
CA LEU A 98 -39.39 -1.45 1.79
C LEU A 98 -40.14 -1.18 0.46
N ARG A 99 -39.42 -0.94 -0.63
CA ARG A 99 -40.01 -0.77 -1.97
C ARG A 99 -40.60 -2.07 -2.52
N ALA A 100 -39.92 -3.20 -2.36
CA ALA A 100 -40.43 -4.50 -2.78
C ALA A 100 -41.65 -4.93 -1.96
N TRP A 101 -41.69 -4.54 -0.69
CA TRP A 101 -42.82 -4.78 0.22
C TRP A 101 -44.05 -3.94 -0.14
N SER A 102 -43.87 -2.66 -0.50
CA SER A 102 -44.98 -1.76 -0.85
C SER A 102 -45.52 -1.91 -2.28
N THR A 103 -44.86 -2.69 -3.14
CA THR A 103 -45.32 -2.96 -4.51
C THR A 103 -46.10 -4.28 -4.55
N PRO A 104 -47.32 -4.35 -5.10
CA PRO A 104 -48.04 -5.63 -5.29
C PRO A 104 -47.25 -6.64 -6.14
N VAL A 105 -47.63 -7.92 -6.08
CA VAL A 105 -47.09 -8.95 -6.98
C VAL A 105 -47.80 -8.82 -8.33
N GLU A 106 -47.07 -8.92 -9.44
CA GLU A 106 -47.68 -9.14 -10.77
C GLU A 106 -48.19 -10.58 -10.85
N GLU A 107 -49.36 -10.82 -10.28
CA GLU A 107 -50.02 -12.13 -10.31
C GLU A 107 -50.13 -12.67 -11.74
N THR A 108 -49.94 -13.97 -11.89
CA THR A 108 -50.35 -14.68 -13.09
C THR A 108 -51.87 -14.75 -13.11
N PRO A 109 -52.56 -14.39 -14.21
CA PRO A 109 -53.98 -14.66 -14.31
C PRO A 109 -54.17 -16.17 -14.20
N VAL A 110 -54.90 -16.59 -13.17
CA VAL A 110 -55.48 -17.92 -13.11
C VAL A 110 -56.53 -17.96 -14.22
N GLU A 111 -56.57 -19.03 -15.03
CA GLU A 111 -57.71 -19.27 -15.91
C GLU A 111 -58.92 -19.66 -15.05
N GLU A 112 -59.66 -18.65 -14.58
CA GLU A 112 -60.96 -18.87 -13.96
C GLU A 112 -61.98 -19.23 -15.05
N THR A 113 -62.39 -20.49 -15.06
CA THR A 113 -63.59 -20.92 -15.79
C THR A 113 -64.82 -20.29 -15.14
N PRO A 114 -65.74 -19.67 -15.90
CA PRO A 114 -66.87 -18.97 -15.33
C PRO A 114 -67.90 -19.94 -14.74
N VAL A 115 -68.39 -19.63 -13.53
CA VAL A 115 -69.58 -20.24 -12.94
C VAL A 115 -70.58 -19.12 -12.65
N GLU A 116 -71.85 -19.35 -13.00
CA GLU A 116 -72.92 -18.35 -12.96
C GLU A 116 -73.21 -17.83 -11.54
N GLU A 117 -73.45 -16.53 -11.44
CA GLU A 117 -73.98 -15.89 -10.23
C GLU A 117 -75.46 -16.24 -10.03
N THR A 118 -75.87 -16.50 -8.79
CA THR A 118 -77.19 -16.05 -8.29
C THR A 118 -77.05 -15.53 -6.84
N PRO A 119 -77.81 -14.49 -6.42
CA PRO A 119 -77.47 -13.71 -5.22
C PRO A 119 -78.45 -13.90 -4.04
N VAL A 120 -77.95 -13.81 -2.79
CA VAL A 120 -78.77 -13.50 -1.59
C VAL A 120 -78.00 -12.67 -0.56
N GLU A 121 -78.48 -11.43 -0.38
CA GLU A 121 -78.60 -10.56 0.81
C GLU A 121 -77.48 -10.32 1.85
N GLU A 122 -77.48 -9.06 2.30
CA GLU A 122 -76.66 -8.44 3.34
C GLU A 122 -77.10 -8.84 4.76
N THR A 123 -76.21 -8.68 5.75
CA THR A 123 -76.57 -8.03 7.02
C THR A 123 -75.33 -7.56 7.77
N ALA A 124 -75.43 -6.37 8.38
CA ALA A 124 -74.36 -5.75 9.16
C ALA A 124 -74.67 -5.76 10.66
N VAL A 125 -73.64 -5.89 11.50
CA VAL A 125 -73.62 -5.60 12.95
C VAL A 125 -72.20 -5.11 13.26
N GLU A 126 -71.95 -3.80 13.34
CA GLU A 126 -72.24 -2.86 14.44
C GLU A 126 -71.19 -2.91 15.58
N GLU A 127 -70.51 -1.78 15.79
CA GLU A 127 -69.55 -1.55 16.87
C GLU A 127 -70.28 -1.30 18.20
N THR A 128 -69.72 -1.76 19.32
CA THR A 128 -70.08 -1.23 20.64
C THR A 128 -68.84 -0.85 21.44
N ALA A 129 -68.74 0.43 21.77
CA ALA A 129 -67.75 0.95 22.70
C ALA A 129 -68.14 0.63 24.15
N VAL A 130 -67.15 0.56 25.03
CA VAL A 130 -67.35 0.74 26.48
C VAL A 130 -66.29 1.72 26.99
N GLU A 131 -66.77 2.83 27.53
CA GLU A 131 -66.00 3.85 28.22
C GLU A 131 -66.50 3.90 29.67
N GLU A 132 -65.63 3.74 30.68
CA GLU A 132 -65.90 4.27 32.02
C GLU A 132 -64.58 4.63 32.77
N THR A 133 -64.46 5.94 33.02
CA THR A 133 -64.24 6.59 34.33
C THR A 133 -63.17 6.00 35.29
N ALA A 134 -62.02 6.66 35.49
CA ALA A 134 -61.78 7.90 36.26
C ALA A 134 -61.82 7.76 37.80
N GLY A 135 -60.69 7.96 38.49
CA GLY A 135 -60.62 7.89 39.97
C GLY A 135 -59.26 8.17 40.64
N GLU A 136 -58.95 9.47 40.82
CA GLU A 136 -58.33 10.05 42.03
C GLU A 136 -56.81 9.89 42.40
N LYS A 137 -56.09 11.04 42.37
CA LYS A 137 -55.20 11.71 43.37
C LYS A 137 -54.50 10.88 44.49
N ALA A 138 -53.33 11.24 45.05
CA ALA A 138 -52.31 12.29 44.80
C ALA A 138 -51.07 12.08 45.74
N ALA A 139 -50.13 13.04 45.72
CA ALA A 139 -49.15 13.41 46.77
C ALA A 139 -47.68 12.90 46.69
N THR A 140 -46.85 13.70 46.00
CA THR A 140 -45.69 14.47 46.53
C THR A 140 -44.61 13.85 47.45
N VAL A 141 -43.33 14.03 47.06
CA VAL A 141 -42.09 14.41 47.82
C VAL A 141 -40.88 13.92 46.98
N SER A 142 -40.11 14.71 46.22
CA SER A 142 -39.32 15.95 46.42
C SER A 142 -37.85 15.74 46.84
N GLY A 143 -36.89 16.23 46.02
CA GLY A 143 -35.45 16.35 46.33
C GLY A 143 -34.56 16.26 45.07
N THR A 144 -34.35 17.32 44.27
CA THR A 144 -33.25 18.34 44.36
C THR A 144 -31.83 17.76 44.30
N SER A 145 -30.87 18.26 43.50
CA SER A 145 -30.55 19.62 43.02
C SER A 145 -29.84 19.61 41.62
N SER A 146 -30.00 20.59 40.72
CA SER A 146 -29.36 21.94 40.61
C SER A 146 -27.82 21.88 40.43
N THR A 147 -27.11 22.58 39.52
CA THR A 147 -27.18 23.95 38.90
C THR A 147 -26.39 23.97 37.57
N ALA A 148 -26.33 24.98 36.69
CA ALA A 148 -27.09 26.22 36.41
C ALA A 148 -26.74 26.74 34.98
N SER A 149 -27.54 27.68 34.44
CA SER A 149 -27.26 28.41 33.19
C SER A 149 -27.48 29.92 33.34
N ARG A 150 -26.71 30.73 32.60
CA ARG A 150 -26.90 32.15 32.25
C ARG A 150 -25.99 32.47 31.05
N SER A 151 -26.26 33.40 30.14
CA SER A 151 -27.49 34.03 29.62
C SER A 151 -27.07 34.94 28.44
N GLY A 152 -27.87 35.08 27.37
CA GLY A 152 -27.60 36.02 26.27
C GLY A 152 -28.54 35.86 25.07
N SER A 153 -29.33 36.90 24.77
CA SER A 153 -30.33 36.99 23.68
C SER A 153 -29.69 37.40 22.32
N LEU A 154 -30.31 37.33 21.14
CA LEU A 154 -31.65 37.79 20.68
C LEU A 154 -32.17 37.01 19.45
N SER A 155 -33.50 37.03 19.24
CA SER A 155 -34.26 36.45 18.10
C SER A 155 -34.58 37.53 17.02
N PRO A 156 -35.40 37.29 15.96
CA PRO A 156 -35.95 36.04 15.39
C PRO A 156 -35.79 35.91 13.84
N VAL A 157 -36.15 34.75 13.26
CA VAL A 157 -36.47 34.63 11.81
C VAL A 157 -37.77 33.82 11.63
N VAL A 158 -38.54 34.22 10.62
CA VAL A 158 -39.93 33.82 10.32
C VAL A 158 -40.04 32.49 9.59
N ALA A 159 -41.11 31.73 9.86
CA ALA A 159 -41.50 30.53 9.11
C ALA A 159 -42.54 30.86 8.02
N PRO A 160 -42.54 30.15 6.87
CA PRO A 160 -43.70 30.02 5.99
C PRO A 160 -44.36 28.63 6.09
N GLN A 161 -45.66 28.60 5.81
CA GLN A 161 -46.55 27.42 5.86
C GLN A 161 -46.62 26.69 4.50
N ASP A 162 -47.34 25.57 4.46
CA ASP A 162 -47.71 24.81 3.25
C ASP A 162 -48.36 25.68 2.14
N PRO A 163 -48.39 25.19 0.89
CA PRO A 163 -49.64 24.56 0.46
C PRO A 163 -49.50 23.30 -0.42
N LEU A 164 -50.39 22.34 -0.19
CA LEU A 164 -50.83 21.34 -1.17
C LEU A 164 -52.26 21.66 -1.61
N THR A 165 -52.51 21.86 -2.92
CA THR A 165 -53.80 21.52 -3.57
C THR A 165 -53.70 21.56 -5.10
N LEU A 166 -54.61 20.85 -5.77
CA LEU A 166 -54.53 20.45 -7.18
C LEU A 166 -54.89 21.56 -8.19
N ALA A 167 -54.35 21.41 -9.41
CA ALA A 167 -55.03 21.78 -10.66
C ALA A 167 -54.80 20.67 -11.72
N THR A 168 -55.81 20.37 -12.54
CA THR A 168 -55.88 19.25 -13.49
C THR A 168 -56.07 19.72 -14.95
N ALA A 169 -56.01 18.76 -15.90
CA ALA A 169 -56.03 18.90 -17.38
C ALA A 169 -54.73 19.49 -17.99
N GLY A 170 -54.17 19.02 -19.11
CA GLY A 170 -54.69 18.24 -20.26
C GLY A 170 -54.40 19.06 -21.55
N ALA A 171 -53.97 18.56 -22.71
CA ALA A 171 -53.78 17.19 -23.22
C ALA A 171 -52.82 17.20 -24.46
N ALA A 172 -52.79 16.09 -25.22
CA ALA A 172 -52.17 15.85 -26.55
C ALA A 172 -50.70 15.33 -26.61
N GLY A 173 -50.53 14.18 -27.28
CA GLY A 173 -49.23 13.57 -27.67
C GLY A 173 -48.75 14.03 -29.07
N PRO A 174 -47.87 13.29 -29.79
CA PRO A 174 -47.76 11.82 -29.83
C PRO A 174 -46.34 11.22 -29.76
N ASP A 175 -46.31 9.88 -29.71
CA ASP A 175 -45.29 8.90 -30.14
C ASP A 175 -43.79 9.27 -30.26
N GLY A 176 -42.94 8.46 -29.61
CA GLY A 176 -41.60 8.18 -30.14
C GLY A 176 -40.52 7.76 -29.13
N SER A 177 -40.16 6.47 -29.13
CA SER A 177 -38.86 5.95 -28.65
C SER A 177 -38.54 6.09 -27.15
N SER A 178 -39.31 5.44 -26.28
CA SER A 178 -38.73 4.84 -25.07
C SER A 178 -38.09 3.50 -25.43
N SER A 179 -36.79 3.34 -25.15
CA SER A 179 -36.09 2.07 -25.34
C SER A 179 -36.45 1.08 -24.22
N SER A 180 -37.65 0.52 -24.31
CA SER A 180 -38.08 -0.59 -23.47
C SER A 180 -37.32 -1.86 -23.86
N VAL A 181 -36.77 -2.56 -22.87
CA VAL A 181 -36.31 -3.94 -23.07
C VAL A 181 -37.55 -4.82 -23.03
N THR A 182 -38.08 -5.15 -24.20
CA THR A 182 -39.17 -6.11 -24.38
C THR A 182 -38.70 -7.54 -24.09
N GLY A 183 -38.57 -7.85 -22.81
CA GLY A 183 -38.38 -9.20 -22.29
C GLY A 183 -39.71 -9.78 -21.79
N ASN A 184 -40.65 -10.05 -22.70
CA ASN A 184 -41.92 -10.73 -22.41
C ASN A 184 -41.77 -12.27 -22.39
N ASP A 185 -40.56 -12.75 -22.15
CA ASP A 185 -40.22 -14.16 -22.03
C ASP A 185 -40.52 -14.65 -20.59
N PRO A 186 -41.21 -15.80 -20.41
CA PRO A 186 -41.55 -16.34 -19.09
C PRO A 186 -40.36 -16.46 -18.13
N PHE A 187 -39.19 -16.88 -18.62
CA PHE A 187 -37.99 -17.03 -17.79
C PHE A 187 -37.51 -15.68 -17.24
N SER A 188 -37.59 -14.61 -18.04
CA SER A 188 -37.28 -13.25 -17.60
C SER A 188 -38.29 -12.71 -16.57
N LYS A 189 -39.55 -13.17 -16.55
CA LYS A 189 -40.49 -12.86 -15.45
C LYS A 189 -40.10 -13.64 -14.18
N SER A 190 -39.84 -14.94 -14.28
CA SER A 190 -39.42 -15.75 -13.14
C SER A 190 -38.13 -15.27 -12.48
N LEU A 191 -37.17 -14.75 -13.26
CA LEU A 191 -35.96 -14.13 -12.72
C LEU A 191 -36.23 -12.84 -11.93
N ARG A 192 -37.22 -12.02 -12.31
CA ARG A 192 -37.64 -10.84 -11.52
C ARG A 192 -38.31 -11.25 -10.21
N ASN A 193 -39.12 -12.32 -10.25
CA ASN A 193 -39.71 -12.89 -9.04
C ASN A 193 -38.62 -13.38 -8.09
N LEU A 194 -37.64 -14.16 -8.57
CA LEU A 194 -36.46 -14.56 -7.78
C LEU A 194 -35.75 -13.36 -7.14
N GLN A 195 -35.53 -12.27 -7.89
CA GLN A 195 -34.93 -11.05 -7.32
C GLN A 195 -35.78 -10.47 -6.19
N ARG A 196 -37.11 -10.37 -6.39
CA ARG A 196 -38.05 -9.89 -5.37
C ARG A 196 -38.09 -10.79 -4.14
N ASP A 197 -38.11 -12.10 -4.31
CA ASP A 197 -38.20 -13.07 -3.21
C ASP A 197 -36.91 -13.08 -2.38
N VAL A 198 -35.75 -12.94 -3.02
CA VAL A 198 -34.45 -12.68 -2.34
C VAL A 198 -34.44 -11.32 -1.61
N THR A 199 -34.99 -10.26 -2.21
CA THR A 199 -35.11 -8.95 -1.54
C THR A 199 -36.01 -9.04 -0.31
N LEU A 200 -37.14 -9.76 -0.39
CA LEU A 200 -38.09 -9.91 0.72
C LEU A 200 -37.69 -10.96 1.77
N GLY A 201 -36.80 -11.90 1.43
CA GLY A 201 -36.35 -12.96 2.36
C GLY A 201 -37.24 -14.19 2.35
N LYS A 202 -37.94 -14.46 1.25
CA LYS A 202 -38.77 -15.64 1.07
C LYS A 202 -37.93 -16.85 0.65
N TRP A 203 -37.09 -17.32 1.57
CA TRP A 203 -36.04 -18.29 1.23
C TRP A 203 -36.57 -19.66 0.75
N ASP A 204 -37.80 -20.02 1.10
CA ASP A 204 -38.43 -21.25 0.60
C ASP A 204 -38.91 -21.13 -0.86
N ASP A 205 -39.43 -19.96 -1.26
CA ASP A 205 -39.74 -19.65 -2.67
C ASP A 205 -38.44 -19.62 -3.50
N VAL A 206 -37.38 -19.00 -2.96
CA VAL A 206 -36.03 -18.99 -3.56
C VAL A 206 -35.47 -20.40 -3.70
N ARG A 207 -35.61 -21.25 -2.68
CA ARG A 207 -35.21 -22.67 -2.69
C ARG A 207 -36.00 -23.45 -3.75
N GLY A 208 -37.31 -23.26 -3.82
CA GLY A 208 -38.19 -23.87 -4.83
C GLY A 208 -37.78 -23.50 -6.25
N PHE A 209 -37.51 -22.21 -6.51
CA PHE A 209 -37.04 -21.75 -7.80
C PHE A 209 -35.65 -22.28 -8.16
N LEU A 210 -34.67 -22.22 -7.25
CA LEU A 210 -33.31 -22.71 -7.53
C LEU A 210 -33.28 -24.23 -7.79
N LYS A 211 -34.20 -25.00 -7.18
CA LYS A 211 -34.38 -26.44 -7.45
C LYS A 211 -35.10 -26.74 -8.77
N SER A 212 -35.88 -25.81 -9.34
CA SER A 212 -36.57 -26.02 -10.62
C SER A 212 -35.68 -25.74 -11.85
N LEU A 213 -34.51 -25.12 -11.64
CA LEU A 213 -33.52 -24.87 -12.69
C LEU A 213 -32.69 -26.12 -13.02
N ALA A 214 -32.12 -26.16 -14.22
CA ALA A 214 -31.10 -27.15 -14.56
C ALA A 214 -29.89 -27.03 -13.61
N ALA A 215 -29.22 -28.14 -13.30
CA ALA A 215 -28.22 -28.20 -12.22
C ALA A 215 -27.09 -27.14 -12.33
N ASP A 216 -26.63 -26.82 -13.55
CA ASP A 216 -25.62 -25.80 -13.81
C ASP A 216 -26.18 -24.37 -13.81
N GLU A 217 -27.42 -24.17 -14.25
CA GLU A 217 -28.15 -22.91 -14.12
C GLU A 217 -28.42 -22.56 -12.65
N GLY A 218 -28.93 -23.51 -11.87
CA GLY A 218 -29.15 -23.38 -10.43
C GLY A 218 -27.85 -23.05 -9.70
N LYS A 219 -26.74 -23.76 -10.01
CA LYS A 219 -25.42 -23.45 -9.45
C LYS A 219 -24.94 -22.03 -9.80
N ALA A 220 -25.14 -21.59 -11.04
CA ALA A 220 -24.78 -20.23 -11.46
C ALA A 220 -25.64 -19.16 -10.78
N ALA A 221 -26.94 -19.40 -10.63
CA ALA A 221 -27.87 -18.49 -9.94
C ALA A 221 -27.57 -18.41 -8.44
N TYR A 222 -27.26 -19.53 -7.80
CA TYR A 222 -26.84 -19.57 -6.39
C TYR A 222 -25.50 -18.86 -6.15
N ALA A 223 -24.52 -19.02 -7.05
CA ALA A 223 -23.28 -18.25 -6.98
C ALA A 223 -23.52 -16.73 -7.12
N LYS A 224 -24.47 -16.31 -7.97
CA LYS A 224 -24.89 -14.91 -8.10
C LYS A 224 -25.63 -14.39 -6.87
N LEU A 225 -26.45 -15.22 -6.23
CA LEU A 225 -27.09 -14.91 -4.95
C LEU A 225 -26.03 -14.62 -3.87
N LEU A 226 -25.09 -15.52 -3.68
CA LEU A 226 -23.99 -15.35 -2.72
C LEU A 226 -23.13 -14.11 -3.04
N GLU A 227 -22.82 -13.86 -4.32
CA GLU A 227 -22.10 -12.66 -4.74
C GLU A 227 -22.88 -11.38 -4.37
N GLY A 228 -24.18 -11.31 -4.68
CA GLY A 228 -25.03 -10.13 -4.42
C GLY A 228 -25.32 -9.87 -2.94
N MET A 229 -25.25 -10.91 -2.09
CA MET A 229 -25.34 -10.73 -0.63
C MET A 229 -24.04 -10.15 -0.05
N VAL A 230 -22.88 -10.63 -0.52
CA VAL A 230 -21.55 -10.16 -0.07
C VAL A 230 -21.19 -8.79 -0.65
N ARG A 231 -21.57 -8.51 -1.90
CA ARG A 231 -21.33 -7.23 -2.59
C ARG A 231 -22.61 -6.42 -2.66
N THR A 232 -22.70 -5.35 -1.89
CA THR A 232 -23.79 -4.38 -2.02
C THR A 232 -23.82 -3.80 -3.44
N PRO A 233 -24.96 -3.86 -4.16
CA PRO A 233 -25.06 -3.32 -5.51
C PRO A 233 -24.66 -1.85 -5.53
N SER A 234 -23.66 -1.52 -6.34
CA SER A 234 -23.13 -0.15 -6.46
C SER A 234 -24.03 0.74 -7.33
N GLY A 235 -25.33 0.74 -7.04
CA GLY A 235 -26.35 1.49 -7.76
C GLY A 235 -26.16 3.00 -7.64
N LEU A 236 -26.66 3.72 -8.63
CA LEU A 236 -26.79 5.17 -8.54
C LEU A 236 -27.87 5.51 -7.50
N PRO A 237 -27.89 6.74 -6.95
CA PRO A 237 -29.05 7.21 -6.20
C PRO A 237 -30.30 7.19 -7.11
N PRO A 238 -31.51 6.95 -6.58
CA PRO A 238 -32.75 6.84 -7.39
C PRO A 238 -33.03 8.04 -8.31
N GLY A 239 -32.52 9.23 -7.99
CA GLY A 239 -32.65 10.44 -8.80
C GLY A 239 -31.67 10.58 -9.98
N VAL A 240 -30.71 9.66 -10.17
CA VAL A 240 -29.76 9.70 -11.30
C VAL A 240 -30.03 8.56 -12.30
N GLU A 241 -30.62 7.44 -11.86
CA GLU A 241 -31.04 6.36 -12.77
C GLU A 241 -32.07 6.83 -13.81
N THR A 242 -32.94 7.76 -13.38
CA THR A 242 -34.07 8.32 -14.13
C THR A 242 -33.74 9.56 -14.96
N MET A 243 -32.50 10.09 -14.94
CA MET A 243 -32.13 11.26 -15.76
C MET A 243 -32.13 10.92 -17.26
N PRO A 244 -32.96 11.59 -18.10
CA PRO A 244 -32.94 11.40 -19.55
C PRO A 244 -31.64 11.95 -20.17
N GLY A 245 -31.17 11.33 -21.24
CA GLY A 245 -30.07 11.87 -22.07
C GLY A 245 -28.63 11.46 -21.69
N LEU A 246 -28.41 10.67 -20.63
CA LEU A 246 -27.08 10.14 -20.31
C LEU A 246 -26.81 8.80 -21.02
N SER A 247 -25.75 8.77 -21.83
CA SER A 247 -25.22 7.53 -22.45
C SER A 247 -24.62 6.56 -21.42
N ASP A 248 -24.51 5.28 -21.78
CA ASP A 248 -23.96 4.25 -20.90
C ASP A 248 -22.54 4.55 -20.40
N GLN A 249 -21.68 5.12 -21.25
CA GLN A 249 -20.35 5.55 -20.82
C GLN A 249 -20.39 6.71 -19.82
N GLN A 250 -21.35 7.64 -19.95
CA GLN A 250 -21.55 8.71 -18.97
C GLN A 250 -22.12 8.16 -17.65
N ARG A 251 -23.09 7.24 -17.71
CA ARG A 251 -23.62 6.52 -16.54
C ARG A 251 -22.51 5.77 -15.80
N GLN A 252 -21.66 5.02 -16.51
CA GLN A 252 -20.50 4.33 -15.93
C GLN A 252 -19.46 5.29 -15.34
N ARG A 253 -19.16 6.42 -15.99
CA ARG A 253 -18.25 7.44 -15.45
C ARG A 253 -18.80 8.10 -14.19
N ILE A 254 -20.09 8.44 -14.15
CA ILE A 254 -20.76 9.03 -12.98
C ILE A 254 -20.83 8.01 -11.84
N THR A 255 -21.12 6.74 -12.13
CA THR A 255 -21.05 5.63 -11.16
C THR A 255 -19.63 5.46 -10.61
N SER A 256 -18.60 5.53 -11.47
CA SER A 256 -17.19 5.49 -11.04
C SER A 256 -16.80 6.68 -10.16
N LEU A 257 -17.32 7.88 -10.43
CA LEU A 257 -17.06 9.09 -9.63
C LEU A 257 -17.79 9.04 -8.29
N LEU A 258 -19.07 8.65 -8.27
CA LEU A 258 -19.85 8.46 -7.04
C LEU A 258 -19.25 7.37 -6.15
N ASN A 259 -18.78 6.27 -6.74
CA ASN A 259 -18.13 5.20 -5.97
C ASN A 259 -16.72 5.57 -5.48
N GLN A 260 -16.09 6.63 -6.03
CA GLN A 260 -14.87 7.22 -5.46
C GLN A 260 -15.15 8.20 -4.31
N SER A 261 -16.33 8.84 -4.27
CA SER A 261 -16.69 9.81 -3.22
C SER A 261 -17.46 9.21 -2.03
N ARG A 262 -17.91 7.95 -2.13
CA ARG A 262 -18.74 7.24 -1.13
C ARG A 262 -17.97 6.71 0.09
N GLY A 263 -17.23 7.58 0.78
CA GLY A 263 -16.69 7.34 2.11
C GLY A 263 -17.67 7.74 3.21
N ARG A 264 -18.29 6.74 3.88
CA ARG A 264 -19.36 6.85 4.91
C ARG A 264 -20.75 7.18 4.34
N GLY A 265 -21.75 6.36 4.70
CA GLY A 265 -23.17 6.64 4.43
C GLY A 265 -23.83 5.88 3.27
N VAL A 266 -23.22 4.81 2.74
CA VAL A 266 -23.90 3.92 1.78
C VAL A 266 -24.68 2.86 2.56
N GLU A 267 -25.97 2.77 2.26
CA GLU A 267 -26.87 1.74 2.75
C GLU A 267 -26.40 0.33 2.32
N THR A 268 -26.32 -0.60 3.28
CA THR A 268 -25.85 -1.98 3.06
C THR A 268 -26.99 -2.99 3.06
N ASN A 269 -26.74 -4.20 2.55
CA ASN A 269 -27.66 -5.32 2.66
C ASN A 269 -27.91 -5.62 4.15
N VAL A 270 -29.17 -5.73 4.55
CA VAL A 270 -29.57 -6.24 5.87
C VAL A 270 -29.87 -7.72 5.76
N ILE A 271 -29.19 -8.51 6.58
CA ILE A 271 -29.21 -9.96 6.54
C ILE A 271 -29.17 -10.46 7.99
N SER A 272 -30.18 -11.23 8.37
CA SER A 272 -30.30 -11.87 9.69
C SER A 272 -29.69 -13.27 9.70
N PHE A 273 -29.52 -13.89 10.87
CA PHE A 273 -29.06 -15.28 10.95
C PHE A 273 -30.07 -16.29 10.38
N THR A 274 -31.37 -15.99 10.44
CA THR A 274 -32.40 -16.78 9.76
C THR A 274 -32.28 -16.65 8.24
N ASP A 275 -31.89 -15.47 7.73
CA ASP A 275 -31.57 -15.32 6.30
C ASP A 275 -30.33 -16.13 5.93
N VAL A 276 -29.29 -16.19 6.76
CA VAL A 276 -28.10 -17.03 6.50
C VAL A 276 -28.48 -18.51 6.38
N LEU A 277 -29.30 -19.03 7.29
CA LEU A 277 -29.82 -20.39 7.18
C LEU A 277 -30.69 -20.58 5.92
N GLY A 278 -31.59 -19.64 5.62
CA GLY A 278 -32.44 -19.68 4.43
C GLY A 278 -31.64 -19.70 3.13
N ILE A 279 -30.61 -18.85 3.01
CA ILE A 279 -29.69 -18.82 1.86
C ILE A 279 -28.95 -20.16 1.77
N ALA A 280 -28.45 -20.72 2.87
CA ALA A 280 -27.77 -22.02 2.86
C ALA A 280 -28.72 -23.16 2.46
N ALA A 281 -29.96 -23.15 2.97
CA ALA A 281 -31.00 -24.13 2.67
C ALA A 281 -31.52 -24.04 1.23
N ALA A 282 -31.36 -22.89 0.58
CA ALA A 282 -31.65 -22.63 -0.82
C ALA A 282 -30.55 -23.13 -1.78
N ALA A 283 -29.46 -23.72 -1.29
CA ALA A 283 -28.42 -24.30 -2.14
C ALA A 283 -29.00 -25.43 -3.02
N PRO A 284 -28.88 -25.36 -4.36
CA PRO A 284 -29.43 -26.38 -5.27
C PRO A 284 -28.56 -27.64 -5.35
N GLN A 285 -27.37 -27.62 -4.74
CA GLN A 285 -26.40 -28.70 -4.64
C GLN A 285 -25.74 -28.63 -3.26
N GLN A 286 -25.03 -29.68 -2.85
CA GLN A 286 -24.29 -29.71 -1.59
C GLN A 286 -23.35 -28.50 -1.46
N ILE A 287 -23.35 -27.85 -0.29
CA ILE A 287 -22.61 -26.61 -0.05
C ILE A 287 -21.09 -26.88 -0.09
N ASP A 288 -20.44 -26.38 -1.15
CA ASP A 288 -19.00 -26.48 -1.34
C ASP A 288 -18.19 -25.44 -0.52
N GLN A 289 -16.86 -25.57 -0.52
CA GLN A 289 -15.98 -24.71 0.27
C GLN A 289 -16.00 -23.23 -0.17
N ALA A 290 -16.32 -22.94 -1.44
CA ALA A 290 -16.46 -21.57 -1.93
C ALA A 290 -17.77 -20.96 -1.42
N ALA A 291 -18.87 -21.73 -1.47
CA ALA A 291 -20.14 -21.34 -0.89
C ALA A 291 -20.04 -21.09 0.63
N LEU A 292 -19.37 -21.98 1.39
CA LEU A 292 -19.10 -21.76 2.83
C LEU A 292 -18.30 -20.47 3.10
N SER A 293 -17.34 -20.11 2.23
CA SER A 293 -16.53 -18.91 2.38
C SER A 293 -17.33 -17.62 2.12
N SER A 294 -18.28 -17.68 1.18
CA SER A 294 -19.23 -16.60 0.94
C SER A 294 -20.24 -16.49 2.09
N LEU A 295 -20.84 -17.61 2.54
CA LEU A 295 -21.75 -17.64 3.69
C LEU A 295 -21.08 -17.08 4.96
N ALA A 296 -19.82 -17.42 5.22
CA ALA A 296 -19.05 -16.84 6.33
C ALA A 296 -18.84 -15.32 6.20
N SER A 297 -18.77 -14.80 4.98
CA SER A 297 -18.72 -13.36 4.72
C SER A 297 -20.09 -12.70 4.95
N ILE A 298 -21.18 -13.40 4.65
CA ILE A 298 -22.56 -12.97 4.96
C ILE A 298 -22.80 -12.95 6.48
N VAL A 299 -22.32 -13.95 7.23
CA VAL A 299 -22.35 -13.97 8.70
C VAL A 299 -21.65 -12.74 9.30
N ARG A 300 -20.49 -12.34 8.75
CA ARG A 300 -19.83 -11.09 9.15
C ARG A 300 -20.66 -9.84 8.86
N ILE A 301 -21.41 -9.80 7.75
CA ILE A 301 -22.31 -8.69 7.43
C ILE A 301 -23.44 -8.62 8.45
N ALA A 302 -24.06 -9.75 8.80
CA ALA A 302 -25.09 -9.84 9.83
C ALA A 302 -24.57 -9.32 11.19
N ILE A 303 -23.38 -9.76 11.62
CA ILE A 303 -22.79 -9.31 12.88
C ILE A 303 -22.41 -7.82 12.82
N GLY A 304 -21.89 -7.34 11.69
CA GLY A 304 -21.64 -5.91 11.45
C GLY A 304 -22.90 -5.04 11.48
N ALA A 305 -24.08 -5.62 11.22
CA ALA A 305 -25.38 -4.97 11.36
C ALA A 305 -25.93 -4.99 12.81
N GLY A 306 -25.20 -5.58 13.76
CA GLY A 306 -25.55 -5.61 15.19
C GLY A 306 -26.04 -6.97 15.73
N HIS A 307 -26.02 -8.03 14.92
CA HIS A 307 -26.36 -9.37 15.41
C HIS A 307 -25.23 -10.00 16.27
N VAL A 308 -25.61 -10.75 17.30
CA VAL A 308 -24.69 -11.28 18.33
C VAL A 308 -24.38 -12.77 18.07
N VAL A 309 -23.11 -13.15 17.99
CA VAL A 309 -22.69 -14.48 17.47
C VAL A 309 -23.21 -15.64 18.32
N GLU A 310 -23.35 -15.45 19.63
CA GLU A 310 -23.90 -16.42 20.58
C GLU A 310 -25.32 -16.87 20.18
N ARG A 311 -26.13 -15.97 19.60
CA ARG A 311 -27.44 -16.34 19.06
C ARG A 311 -27.33 -17.19 17.79
N PHE A 312 -26.28 -17.00 16.99
CA PHE A 312 -26.02 -17.82 15.81
C PHE A 312 -25.50 -19.22 16.16
N VAL A 313 -24.71 -19.34 17.23
CA VAL A 313 -24.28 -20.65 17.77
C VAL A 313 -25.50 -21.49 18.13
N VAL A 314 -26.42 -20.96 18.94
CA VAL A 314 -27.67 -21.67 19.31
C VAL A 314 -28.48 -22.09 18.07
N ILE A 315 -28.61 -21.19 17.08
CA ILE A 315 -29.29 -21.49 15.80
C ILE A 315 -28.58 -22.63 15.03
N LEU A 316 -27.25 -22.68 15.04
CA LEU A 316 -26.47 -23.77 14.42
C LEU A 316 -26.51 -25.07 15.24
N GLU A 317 -26.64 -25.02 16.56
CA GLU A 317 -26.86 -26.20 17.40
C GLU A 317 -28.23 -26.84 17.11
N GLU A 318 -29.29 -26.03 17.11
CA GLU A 318 -30.64 -26.45 16.72
C GLU A 318 -30.66 -27.03 15.29
N GLU A 319 -29.98 -26.38 14.34
CA GLU A 319 -29.91 -26.84 12.94
C GLU A 319 -29.11 -28.14 12.77
N THR A 320 -27.95 -28.27 13.44
CA THR A 320 -27.09 -29.47 13.32
C THR A 320 -27.61 -30.66 14.13
N GLY A 321 -28.60 -30.45 15.01
CA GLY A 321 -29.32 -31.49 15.75
C GLY A 321 -30.51 -32.13 15.00
N LYS A 322 -30.88 -31.62 13.82
CA LYS A 322 -31.94 -32.20 12.97
C LYS A 322 -31.52 -33.52 12.34
N HIS A 323 -32.51 -34.27 11.82
CA HIS A 323 -32.26 -35.50 11.07
C HIS A 323 -31.37 -35.24 9.84
N GLU A 324 -30.64 -36.26 9.38
CA GLU A 324 -29.61 -36.08 8.34
C GLU A 324 -30.14 -35.53 7.01
N ASP A 325 -31.41 -35.82 6.70
CA ASP A 325 -32.13 -35.39 5.49
C ASP A 325 -32.73 -33.99 5.60
N GLU A 326 -32.88 -33.45 6.82
CA GLU A 326 -33.49 -32.16 7.10
C GLU A 326 -32.46 -31.05 7.43
N ARG A 327 -31.27 -31.43 7.90
CA ARG A 327 -30.21 -30.50 8.28
C ARG A 327 -29.56 -29.83 7.05
N VAL A 328 -29.39 -28.52 7.13
CA VAL A 328 -28.71 -27.68 6.12
C VAL A 328 -27.19 -27.76 6.25
N PHE A 329 -26.70 -27.91 7.49
CA PHE A 329 -25.27 -28.02 7.79
C PHE A 329 -24.97 -29.28 8.60
N THR A 330 -23.87 -29.96 8.28
CA THR A 330 -23.20 -30.87 9.21
C THR A 330 -22.49 -30.08 10.32
N ARG A 331 -22.25 -30.69 11.49
CA ARG A 331 -21.42 -30.05 12.55
C ARG A 331 -20.05 -29.58 12.02
N ARG A 332 -19.41 -30.37 11.12
CA ARG A 332 -18.17 -29.98 10.41
C ARG A 332 -18.33 -28.69 9.59
N GLN A 333 -19.43 -28.55 8.84
CA GLN A 333 -19.69 -27.35 8.05
C GLN A 333 -20.01 -26.14 8.95
N ALA A 334 -20.75 -26.31 10.05
CA ALA A 334 -20.99 -25.26 11.03
C ALA A 334 -19.67 -24.76 11.67
N ALA A 335 -18.79 -25.68 12.06
CA ALA A 335 -17.44 -25.34 12.53
C ALA A 335 -16.64 -24.55 11.49
N ARG A 336 -16.60 -25.03 10.22
CA ARG A 336 -15.92 -24.33 9.12
C ARG A 336 -16.50 -22.94 8.86
N LEU A 337 -17.83 -22.78 8.94
CA LEU A 337 -18.52 -21.51 8.72
C LEU A 337 -18.09 -20.47 9.76
N LEU A 338 -18.11 -20.84 11.05
CA LEU A 338 -17.70 -19.97 12.16
C LEU A 338 -16.19 -19.65 12.11
N PHE A 339 -15.34 -20.64 11.82
CA PHE A 339 -13.90 -20.44 11.61
C PHE A 339 -13.62 -19.45 10.47
N ASN A 340 -14.28 -19.62 9.33
CA ASN A 340 -14.13 -18.74 8.18
C ASN A 340 -14.70 -17.34 8.43
N ALA A 341 -15.67 -17.19 9.35
CA ALA A 341 -16.24 -15.91 9.76
C ALA A 341 -15.30 -15.15 10.73
N GLY A 342 -14.52 -15.88 11.54
CA GLY A 342 -13.56 -15.35 12.52
C GLY A 342 -13.79 -15.85 13.95
N TYR A 343 -14.82 -16.65 14.17
CA TYR A 343 -15.31 -17.13 15.47
C TYR A 343 -14.80 -18.55 15.74
N VAL A 344 -13.49 -18.64 15.98
CA VAL A 344 -12.77 -19.91 16.07
C VAL A 344 -13.05 -20.65 17.39
N ASN A 345 -13.36 -19.94 18.48
CA ASN A 345 -13.65 -20.61 19.76
C ASN A 345 -15.05 -21.25 19.72
N GLU A 346 -16.01 -20.47 19.23
CA GLU A 346 -17.43 -20.79 19.08
C GLU A 346 -17.60 -21.93 18.04
N GLY A 347 -16.89 -21.84 16.92
CA GLY A 347 -16.81 -22.94 15.96
C GLY A 347 -16.16 -24.21 16.50
N GLY A 348 -15.47 -24.13 17.64
CA GLY A 348 -14.86 -25.27 18.32
C GLY A 348 -15.87 -26.20 18.99
N GLU A 349 -17.06 -25.70 19.35
CA GLU A 349 -18.13 -26.46 20.03
C GLU A 349 -18.82 -27.47 19.09
N PHE A 350 -18.67 -27.25 17.77
CA PHE A 350 -19.14 -28.17 16.74
C PHE A 350 -18.11 -29.24 16.36
N LEU A 351 -16.88 -29.19 16.89
CA LEU A 351 -15.84 -30.19 16.63
C LEU A 351 -16.02 -31.42 17.53
N PRO A 352 -15.59 -32.61 17.10
CA PRO A 352 -15.47 -33.78 17.98
C PRO A 352 -14.46 -33.53 19.10
N GLU A 353 -14.59 -34.27 20.20
CA GLU A 353 -13.58 -34.31 21.26
C GLU A 353 -12.23 -34.81 20.74
N ILE A 354 -11.13 -34.46 21.43
CA ILE A 354 -9.77 -34.81 20.97
C ILE A 354 -9.61 -36.32 20.79
N ASP A 355 -10.11 -37.13 21.73
CA ASP A 355 -9.86 -38.57 21.72
C ASP A 355 -10.74 -39.30 20.69
N THR A 356 -11.93 -38.77 20.37
CA THR A 356 -12.72 -39.26 19.23
C THR A 356 -12.07 -38.85 17.91
N ALA A 357 -11.63 -37.60 17.76
CA ALA A 357 -10.88 -37.15 16.57
C ALA A 357 -9.57 -37.93 16.33
N LYS A 358 -8.86 -38.32 17.40
CA LYS A 358 -7.69 -39.21 17.35
C LYS A 358 -8.06 -40.62 16.90
N THR A 359 -9.16 -41.18 17.43
CA THR A 359 -9.64 -42.54 17.12
C THR A 359 -10.12 -42.66 15.68
N ASP A 360 -10.89 -41.67 15.21
CA ASP A 360 -11.46 -41.62 13.87
C ASP A 360 -10.44 -41.19 12.80
N ASN A 361 -9.22 -40.81 13.22
CA ASN A 361 -8.16 -40.26 12.37
C ASN A 361 -8.61 -39.02 11.56
N ASP A 362 -9.48 -38.18 12.15
CA ASP A 362 -9.98 -36.96 11.53
C ASP A 362 -8.93 -35.84 11.59
N LEU A 363 -8.01 -35.89 10.63
CA LEU A 363 -6.90 -34.95 10.50
C LEU A 363 -7.37 -33.49 10.40
N GLU A 364 -8.53 -33.25 9.80
CA GLU A 364 -9.10 -31.90 9.71
C GLU A 364 -9.60 -31.42 11.07
N ALA A 365 -10.31 -32.28 11.83
CA ALA A 365 -10.71 -31.96 13.20
C ALA A 365 -9.51 -31.60 14.08
N LEU A 366 -8.45 -32.40 14.02
CA LEU A 366 -7.24 -32.18 14.81
C LEU A 366 -6.55 -30.85 14.42
N ASN A 367 -6.47 -30.52 13.11
CA ASN A 367 -6.01 -29.22 12.62
C ASN A 367 -6.90 -28.05 13.08
N MET A 368 -8.22 -28.23 13.09
CA MET A 368 -9.18 -27.21 13.56
C MET A 368 -9.08 -27.02 15.07
N LEU A 369 -9.08 -28.09 15.86
CA LEU A 369 -8.90 -28.09 17.30
C LEU A 369 -7.59 -27.39 17.70
N SER A 370 -6.48 -27.68 17.00
CA SER A 370 -5.20 -26.96 17.19
C SER A 370 -5.39 -25.43 17.11
N ARG A 371 -6.16 -24.92 16.12
CA ARG A 371 -6.47 -23.48 16.03
C ARG A 371 -7.33 -22.97 17.17
N VAL A 372 -8.28 -23.77 17.68
CA VAL A 372 -9.04 -23.43 18.90
C VAL A 372 -8.10 -23.22 20.08
N TYR A 373 -7.18 -24.16 20.31
CA TYR A 373 -6.20 -24.06 21.40
C TYR A 373 -5.25 -22.85 21.26
N VAL A 374 -4.79 -22.53 20.05
CA VAL A 374 -4.03 -21.28 19.80
C VAL A 374 -4.87 -20.03 20.07
N THR A 375 -6.17 -20.06 19.77
CA THR A 375 -7.09 -18.92 19.97
C THR A 375 -7.39 -18.73 21.46
N LYS A 376 -7.64 -19.81 22.19
CA LYS A 376 -7.74 -19.82 23.66
C LYS A 376 -6.43 -19.35 24.31
N TYR A 377 -5.27 -19.80 23.85
CA TYR A 377 -3.96 -19.30 24.30
C TYR A 377 -3.81 -17.78 24.06
N ASN A 378 -4.25 -17.27 22.91
CA ASN A 378 -4.16 -15.83 22.64
C ASN A 378 -4.97 -14.98 23.63
N LYS A 379 -6.09 -15.50 24.15
CA LYS A 379 -6.94 -14.87 25.18
C LYS A 379 -6.43 -15.09 26.61
N GLU A 380 -6.03 -16.31 26.95
CA GLU A 380 -5.73 -16.72 28.34
C GLU A 380 -4.24 -16.74 28.71
N LYS A 381 -3.34 -16.76 27.72
CA LYS A 381 -1.86 -16.83 27.86
C LYS A 381 -1.32 -18.03 28.66
N LYS A 382 -2.12 -19.08 28.87
CA LYS A 382 -1.72 -20.31 29.58
C LYS A 382 -0.91 -21.26 28.69
N THR A 383 0.37 -21.49 29.01
CA THR A 383 1.29 -22.36 28.25
C THR A 383 0.73 -23.76 27.91
N PRO A 384 0.00 -24.48 28.81
CA PRO A 384 -0.55 -25.80 28.48
C PRO A 384 -1.48 -25.81 27.26
N LEU A 385 -2.21 -24.72 26.99
CA LEU A 385 -3.05 -24.62 25.78
C LEU A 385 -2.21 -24.68 24.50
N LEU A 386 -1.03 -24.07 24.54
CA LEU A 386 -0.11 -24.06 23.40
C LEU A 386 0.56 -25.42 23.18
N GLU A 387 0.75 -26.18 24.26
CA GLU A 387 1.22 -27.57 24.23
C GLU A 387 0.15 -28.52 23.68
N SER A 388 -1.13 -28.34 24.02
CA SER A 388 -2.24 -29.07 23.38
C SER A 388 -2.34 -28.75 21.88
N ALA A 389 -2.19 -27.48 21.48
CA ALA A 389 -2.12 -27.11 20.07
C ALA A 389 -0.93 -27.79 19.36
N TRP A 390 0.22 -27.83 20.02
CA TRP A 390 1.43 -28.50 19.51
C TRP A 390 1.22 -30.00 19.34
N GLU A 391 0.70 -30.70 20.33
CA GLU A 391 0.42 -32.15 20.28
C GLU A 391 -0.51 -32.49 19.10
N LEU A 392 -1.64 -31.79 18.99
CA LEU A 392 -2.61 -31.99 17.89
C LEU A 392 -1.96 -31.76 16.51
N THR A 393 -1.15 -30.71 16.39
CA THR A 393 -0.40 -30.40 15.16
C THR A 393 0.63 -31.49 14.83
N GLN A 394 1.33 -32.01 15.84
CA GLN A 394 2.27 -33.12 15.68
C GLN A 394 1.55 -34.43 15.32
N ILE A 395 0.33 -34.68 15.79
CA ILE A 395 -0.45 -35.86 15.39
C ILE A 395 -0.79 -35.79 13.90
N VAL A 396 -1.35 -34.67 13.42
CA VAL A 396 -1.67 -34.52 11.98
C VAL A 396 -0.42 -34.58 11.10
N PHE A 397 0.69 -34.03 11.57
CA PHE A 397 1.95 -34.05 10.83
C PHE A 397 2.62 -35.42 10.80
N ASN A 398 2.65 -36.13 11.94
CA ASN A 398 3.27 -37.45 12.08
C ASN A 398 2.33 -38.61 11.71
N ALA A 399 1.08 -38.32 11.35
CA ALA A 399 0.22 -39.20 10.54
C ALA A 399 0.93 -39.49 9.21
N HIS A 400 1.83 -40.48 9.27
CA HIS A 400 2.48 -41.13 8.13
C HIS A 400 1.39 -41.45 7.09
N SER A 401 1.63 -41.46 5.77
CA SER A 401 2.32 -42.55 5.04
C SER A 401 2.17 -43.99 5.60
N ALA A 402 1.40 -44.21 6.67
CA ALA A 402 1.20 -45.46 7.37
C ALA A 402 0.09 -46.26 6.69
N LYS A 403 0.30 -46.47 5.38
CA LYS A 403 -0.23 -47.51 4.50
C LYS A 403 0.32 -47.29 3.08
N ALA A 404 1.64 -47.12 2.95
CA ALA A 404 2.37 -47.20 1.68
C ALA A 404 2.41 -48.63 1.08
N GLY A 405 1.36 -49.41 1.35
CA GLY A 405 1.16 -50.81 0.94
C GLY A 405 -0.31 -51.25 1.03
N ASP A 406 -1.25 -50.31 1.21
CA ASP A 406 -2.68 -50.56 1.01
C ASP A 406 -3.12 -49.68 -0.17
N ASP A 407 -2.97 -50.20 -1.39
CA ASP A 407 -3.31 -49.50 -2.66
C ASP A 407 -4.82 -49.25 -2.85
N LYS A 408 -5.59 -49.32 -1.75
CA LYS A 408 -7.04 -49.11 -1.69
C LYS A 408 -7.46 -47.67 -1.36
N ASP A 409 -6.53 -46.84 -0.91
CA ASP A 409 -6.76 -45.41 -0.75
C ASP A 409 -6.92 -44.73 -2.11
N ASP A 410 -8.06 -44.10 -2.35
CA ASP A 410 -8.35 -43.33 -3.55
C ASP A 410 -7.51 -42.05 -3.65
N ALA A 411 -7.46 -41.47 -4.86
CA ALA A 411 -6.64 -40.30 -5.15
C ALA A 411 -7.08 -39.06 -4.35
N GLU A 412 -8.39 -38.95 -4.04
CA GLU A 412 -8.96 -37.84 -3.30
C GLU A 412 -8.57 -37.87 -1.81
N SER A 413 -8.67 -39.03 -1.14
CA SER A 413 -8.20 -39.17 0.26
C SER A 413 -6.70 -38.92 0.38
N LYS A 414 -5.90 -39.37 -0.59
CA LYS A 414 -4.45 -39.08 -0.65
C LYS A 414 -4.19 -37.57 -0.79
N ALA A 415 -4.93 -36.87 -1.64
CA ALA A 415 -4.80 -35.42 -1.81
C ALA A 415 -5.24 -34.63 -0.56
N GLN A 416 -6.35 -35.02 0.08
CA GLN A 416 -6.84 -34.35 1.29
C GLN A 416 -5.89 -34.56 2.49
N ARG A 417 -5.36 -35.77 2.71
CA ARG A 417 -4.32 -36.00 3.74
C ARG A 417 -3.07 -35.17 3.51
N LYS A 418 -2.60 -35.05 2.26
CA LYS A 418 -1.48 -34.17 1.91
C LYS A 418 -1.77 -32.71 2.25
N LYS A 419 -2.97 -32.21 1.93
CA LYS A 419 -3.39 -30.84 2.23
C LYS A 419 -3.44 -30.57 3.74
N GLU A 420 -4.00 -31.47 4.54
CA GLU A 420 -4.04 -31.30 6.00
C GLU A 420 -2.64 -31.39 6.63
N ARG A 421 -1.75 -32.22 6.10
CA ARG A 421 -0.32 -32.25 6.49
C ARG A 421 0.41 -30.95 6.14
N GLU A 422 0.18 -30.37 4.96
CA GLU A 422 0.74 -29.05 4.61
C GLU A 422 0.24 -27.93 5.53
N ILE A 423 -0.99 -28.01 6.03
CA ILE A 423 -1.55 -27.08 7.01
C ILE A 423 -0.86 -27.28 8.37
N ALA A 424 -0.76 -28.53 8.84
CA ALA A 424 -0.10 -28.87 10.10
C ALA A 424 1.39 -28.47 10.11
N LEU A 425 2.12 -28.67 9.01
CA LEU A 425 3.52 -28.26 8.86
C LEU A 425 3.69 -26.74 9.06
N ARG A 426 2.85 -25.92 8.43
CA ARG A 426 2.91 -24.45 8.59
C ARG A 426 2.57 -24.05 10.03
N GLN A 427 1.59 -24.70 10.65
CA GLN A 427 1.26 -24.49 12.07
C GLN A 427 2.41 -24.91 12.98
N ALA A 428 3.10 -26.02 12.70
CA ALA A 428 4.25 -26.47 13.48
C ALA A 428 5.37 -25.43 13.45
N VAL A 429 5.73 -24.89 12.28
CA VAL A 429 6.77 -23.83 12.23
C VAL A 429 6.30 -22.52 12.88
N GLU A 430 5.01 -22.19 12.85
CA GLU A 430 4.46 -21.04 13.58
C GLU A 430 4.42 -21.23 15.11
N LEU A 431 4.27 -22.47 15.58
CA LEU A 431 4.17 -22.83 17.00
C LEU A 431 5.53 -23.13 17.65
N ALA A 432 6.48 -23.69 16.90
CA ALA A 432 7.81 -24.05 17.40
C ALA A 432 8.53 -22.93 18.20
N PRO A 433 8.58 -21.66 17.76
CA PRO A 433 9.22 -20.60 18.54
C PRO A 433 8.38 -20.07 19.72
N LYS A 434 7.15 -20.58 19.93
CA LYS A 434 6.20 -20.12 20.95
C LYS A 434 5.99 -21.16 22.06
N VAL A 435 5.97 -22.45 21.70
CA VAL A 435 5.96 -23.58 22.63
C VAL A 435 7.26 -23.54 23.47
N ARG A 436 7.27 -24.17 24.67
CA ARG A 436 8.47 -24.25 25.54
C ARG A 436 9.74 -24.44 24.71
N ASN A 437 10.70 -23.50 24.86
CA ASN A 437 11.86 -23.33 23.99
C ASN A 437 12.57 -24.64 23.61
N GLU A 438 12.69 -25.55 24.57
CA GLU A 438 13.25 -26.89 24.39
C GLU A 438 12.51 -27.71 23.33
N LEU A 439 11.19 -27.88 23.43
CA LEU A 439 10.40 -28.75 22.56
C LEU A 439 10.40 -28.29 21.10
N GLY A 440 10.17 -26.99 20.87
CA GLY A 440 10.09 -26.43 19.53
C GLY A 440 11.44 -26.33 18.84
N ALA A 441 12.49 -25.92 19.56
CA ALA A 441 13.84 -25.85 19.00
C ALA A 441 14.43 -27.25 18.77
N GLN A 442 14.18 -28.23 19.66
CA GLN A 442 14.56 -29.62 19.43
C GLN A 442 13.86 -30.18 18.20
N TRP A 443 12.54 -29.99 18.03
CA TRP A 443 11.83 -30.50 16.86
C TRP A 443 12.35 -29.89 15.54
N LEU A 444 12.63 -28.58 15.50
CA LEU A 444 13.24 -27.95 14.32
C LEU A 444 14.64 -28.52 14.05
N ASN A 445 15.49 -28.61 15.07
CA ASN A 445 16.83 -29.17 14.98
C ASN A 445 16.79 -30.63 14.45
N GLU A 446 15.99 -31.51 15.06
CA GLU A 446 15.85 -32.91 14.62
C GLU A 446 15.25 -33.04 13.21
N SER A 447 14.45 -32.07 12.77
CA SER A 447 13.91 -32.02 11.42
C SER A 447 14.97 -31.66 10.37
N PHE A 448 16.01 -30.91 10.75
CA PHE A 448 17.14 -30.60 9.86
C PHE A 448 18.33 -31.54 10.02
N THR A 449 18.55 -32.14 11.19
CA THR A 449 19.67 -33.05 11.47
C THR A 449 19.30 -34.52 11.24
N LYS A 450 18.39 -35.07 12.05
CA LYS A 450 18.01 -36.50 12.08
C LYS A 450 17.08 -36.91 10.94
N ASN A 451 16.23 -36.01 10.44
CA ASN A 451 15.22 -36.30 9.42
C ASN A 451 15.34 -35.40 8.17
N PRO A 452 16.42 -35.45 7.37
CA PRO A 452 16.67 -34.47 6.30
C PRO A 452 15.52 -34.30 5.29
N ALA A 453 14.80 -35.39 4.97
CA ALA A 453 13.61 -35.33 4.10
C ALA A 453 12.49 -34.44 4.67
N ARG A 454 12.32 -34.43 5.99
CA ARG A 454 11.40 -33.55 6.72
C ARG A 454 11.84 -32.09 6.63
N GLY A 455 13.13 -31.83 6.81
CA GLY A 455 13.72 -30.49 6.63
C GLY A 455 13.51 -29.94 5.21
N MET A 456 13.68 -30.78 4.18
CA MET A 456 13.38 -30.40 2.79
C MET A 456 11.89 -30.09 2.58
N GLU A 457 10.99 -30.90 3.13
CA GLU A 457 9.54 -30.67 3.07
C GLU A 457 9.16 -29.33 3.73
N ILE A 458 9.73 -29.02 4.90
CA ILE A 458 9.52 -27.74 5.61
C ILE A 458 9.93 -26.55 4.72
N ILE A 459 11.14 -26.59 4.17
CA ILE A 459 11.67 -25.53 3.32
C ILE A 459 10.89 -25.40 2.02
N ALA A 460 10.54 -26.51 1.36
CA ALA A 460 9.79 -26.51 0.10
C ALA A 460 8.35 -26.00 0.28
N THR A 461 7.66 -26.40 1.35
CA THR A 461 6.29 -25.95 1.64
C THR A 461 6.27 -24.45 1.96
N ILE A 462 7.14 -23.97 2.84
CA ILE A 462 7.15 -22.55 3.26
C ILE A 462 7.69 -21.65 2.14
N GLY A 463 8.79 -22.03 1.49
CA GLY A 463 9.31 -21.31 0.32
C GLY A 463 8.31 -21.26 -0.83
N GLY A 464 7.61 -22.38 -1.07
CA GLY A 464 6.56 -22.47 -2.08
C GLY A 464 5.32 -21.64 -1.77
N THR A 465 5.01 -21.36 -0.49
CA THR A 465 3.92 -20.41 -0.12
C THR A 465 4.38 -18.97 -0.19
N ALA A 466 5.59 -18.65 0.27
CA ALA A 466 6.17 -17.31 0.14
C ALA A 466 6.27 -16.87 -1.34
N ALA A 467 6.78 -17.75 -2.22
CA ALA A 467 6.87 -17.49 -3.67
C ALA A 467 5.51 -17.20 -4.34
N ARG A 468 4.43 -17.85 -3.88
CA ARG A 468 3.06 -17.67 -4.39
C ARG A 468 2.27 -16.60 -3.62
N ALA A 469 2.80 -16.06 -2.52
CA ALA A 469 2.08 -15.14 -1.65
C ALA A 469 1.63 -13.87 -2.38
N MET A 470 2.39 -13.39 -3.37
CA MET A 470 1.99 -12.23 -4.18
C MET A 470 0.78 -12.52 -5.09
N GLN A 471 0.69 -13.73 -5.65
CA GLN A 471 -0.42 -14.14 -6.50
C GLN A 471 -1.68 -14.43 -5.68
N GLN A 472 -1.53 -15.00 -4.48
CA GLN A 472 -2.65 -15.42 -3.61
C GLN A 472 -3.12 -14.31 -2.66
N HIS A 473 -2.24 -13.38 -2.29
CA HIS A 473 -2.46 -12.35 -1.26
C HIS A 473 -1.93 -10.97 -1.70
N GLY A 474 -2.03 -10.64 -3.00
CA GLY A 474 -1.57 -9.36 -3.54
C GLY A 474 -2.23 -8.13 -2.92
N SER A 475 -3.45 -8.27 -2.38
CA SER A 475 -4.19 -7.23 -1.64
C SER A 475 -4.15 -7.39 -0.12
N ASN A 476 -3.26 -8.21 0.43
CA ASN A 476 -3.13 -8.44 1.86
C ASN A 476 -1.63 -8.53 2.24
N PRO A 477 -0.99 -7.40 2.59
CA PRO A 477 0.43 -7.36 2.93
C PRO A 477 0.75 -8.17 4.19
N ASP A 478 -0.13 -8.19 5.20
CA ASP A 478 0.09 -8.92 6.46
C ASP A 478 0.23 -10.43 6.23
N ALA A 479 -0.58 -11.01 5.34
CA ALA A 479 -0.47 -12.41 4.96
C ALA A 479 0.85 -12.73 4.24
N ARG A 480 1.36 -11.80 3.41
CA ARG A 480 2.66 -11.96 2.75
C ARG A 480 3.82 -11.82 3.75
N LEU A 481 3.74 -10.82 4.65
CA LEU A 481 4.69 -10.63 5.74
C LEU A 481 4.77 -11.87 6.64
N LYS A 482 3.63 -12.46 7.01
CA LYS A 482 3.59 -13.69 7.80
C LYS A 482 4.28 -14.86 7.09
N ASN A 483 4.04 -15.03 5.78
CA ASN A 483 4.71 -16.08 5.01
C ASN A 483 6.23 -15.89 4.94
N LEU A 484 6.71 -14.65 4.78
CA LEU A 484 8.14 -14.34 4.80
C LEU A 484 8.75 -14.50 6.21
N LYS A 485 8.05 -14.09 7.28
CA LYS A 485 8.45 -14.33 8.68
C LYS A 485 8.70 -15.83 8.92
N LEU A 486 7.75 -16.69 8.53
CA LEU A 486 7.91 -18.16 8.61
C LEU A 486 9.09 -18.68 7.77
N GLN A 487 9.33 -18.10 6.59
CA GLN A 487 10.45 -18.48 5.72
C GLN A 487 11.80 -18.15 6.38
N THR A 488 11.98 -16.93 6.89
CA THR A 488 13.19 -16.50 7.59
C THR A 488 13.46 -17.38 8.82
N THR A 489 12.44 -17.61 9.67
CA THR A 489 12.58 -18.48 10.85
C THR A 489 12.99 -19.91 10.49
N ALA A 490 12.42 -20.50 9.42
CA ALA A 490 12.77 -21.86 8.99
C ALA A 490 14.22 -21.95 8.47
N VAL A 491 14.69 -20.93 7.75
CA VAL A 491 16.06 -20.88 7.22
C VAL A 491 17.09 -20.64 8.32
N GLU A 492 16.84 -19.72 9.24
CA GLU A 492 17.75 -19.44 10.35
C GLU A 492 17.87 -20.64 11.30
N ALA A 493 16.76 -21.38 11.51
CA ALA A 493 16.79 -22.63 12.24
C ALA A 493 17.62 -23.72 11.53
N LEU A 494 17.53 -23.85 10.20
CA LEU A 494 18.36 -24.77 9.41
C LEU A 494 19.85 -24.41 9.53
N ILE A 495 20.21 -23.15 9.30
CA ILE A 495 21.61 -22.69 9.35
C ILE A 495 22.20 -22.91 10.75
N SER A 496 21.43 -22.64 11.80
CA SER A 496 21.88 -22.78 13.19
C SER A 496 22.01 -24.23 13.65
N SER A 497 21.22 -25.16 13.09
CA SER A 497 21.20 -26.57 13.52
C SER A 497 22.00 -27.52 12.63
N ALA A 498 22.13 -27.22 11.34
CA ALA A 498 22.80 -28.07 10.36
C ALA A 498 23.51 -27.23 9.26
N PRO A 499 24.60 -26.51 9.59
CA PRO A 499 25.29 -25.63 8.64
C PRO A 499 25.86 -26.37 7.41
N GLU A 500 26.36 -27.60 7.57
CA GLU A 500 26.80 -28.43 6.44
C GLU A 500 25.65 -28.72 5.45
N ARG A 501 24.42 -28.90 5.98
CA ARG A 501 23.22 -29.10 5.16
C ARG A 501 22.71 -27.82 4.53
N ALA A 502 22.86 -26.68 5.21
CA ALA A 502 22.63 -25.37 4.60
C ALA A 502 23.55 -25.15 3.37
N LYS A 503 24.79 -25.64 3.43
CA LYS A 503 25.73 -25.66 2.29
C LYS A 503 25.30 -26.62 1.18
N GLU A 504 24.85 -27.83 1.50
CA GLU A 504 24.25 -28.76 0.52
C GLU A 504 23.02 -28.14 -0.19
N TRP A 505 22.25 -27.30 0.51
CA TRP A 505 20.99 -26.72 0.02
C TRP A 505 21.12 -25.26 -0.43
N GLN A 506 22.33 -24.78 -0.74
CA GLN A 506 22.63 -23.39 -1.14
C GLN A 506 21.67 -22.86 -2.24
N SER A 507 21.40 -23.64 -3.28
CA SER A 507 20.48 -23.25 -4.37
C SER A 507 19.04 -23.03 -3.90
N SER A 508 18.58 -23.81 -2.91
CA SER A 508 17.28 -23.62 -2.27
C SER A 508 17.29 -22.36 -1.40
N LEU A 509 18.35 -22.13 -0.62
CA LEU A 509 18.50 -20.93 0.21
C LEU A 509 18.55 -19.64 -0.62
N SER A 510 19.20 -19.65 -1.78
CA SER A 510 19.17 -18.57 -2.77
C SER A 510 17.76 -18.29 -3.29
N LEU A 511 16.98 -19.32 -3.60
CA LEU A 511 15.60 -19.16 -4.07
C LEU A 511 14.69 -18.53 -2.99
N LEU A 512 14.86 -18.93 -1.73
CA LEU A 512 14.15 -18.35 -0.59
C LEU A 512 14.55 -16.88 -0.38
N ALA A 513 15.84 -16.57 -0.46
CA ALA A 513 16.34 -15.20 -0.37
C ALA A 513 15.77 -14.34 -1.52
N ALA A 514 15.69 -14.89 -2.73
CA ALA A 514 15.06 -14.24 -3.87
C ALA A 514 13.55 -13.97 -3.70
N ASN A 515 12.83 -14.78 -2.90
CA ASN A 515 11.44 -14.46 -2.53
C ASN A 515 11.37 -13.17 -1.68
N TRP A 516 12.24 -13.04 -0.67
CA TRP A 516 12.33 -11.82 0.12
C TRP A 516 12.76 -10.62 -0.74
N LEU A 517 13.75 -10.81 -1.61
CA LEU A 517 14.29 -9.76 -2.50
C LEU A 517 13.20 -9.14 -3.39
N ARG A 518 12.27 -9.96 -3.92
CA ARG A 518 11.14 -9.49 -4.73
C ARG A 518 10.19 -8.59 -3.92
N GLU A 519 9.88 -8.97 -2.69
CA GLU A 519 8.99 -8.19 -1.81
C GLU A 519 9.68 -6.92 -1.29
N GLY A 520 10.98 -6.98 -0.98
CA GLY A 520 11.79 -5.81 -0.64
C GLY A 520 11.87 -4.80 -1.80
N LEU A 521 12.05 -5.25 -3.03
CA LEU A 521 11.97 -4.39 -4.23
C LEU A 521 10.57 -3.81 -4.46
N LEU A 522 9.51 -4.54 -4.09
CA LEU A 522 8.15 -4.00 -4.15
C LEU A 522 7.95 -2.90 -3.09
N SER A 523 8.43 -3.12 -1.88
CA SER A 523 8.33 -2.19 -0.76
C SER A 523 9.16 -0.93 -1.01
N GLN A 524 10.37 -1.06 -1.55
CA GLN A 524 11.19 0.07 -2.02
C GLN A 524 10.41 0.98 -2.98
N ARG A 525 9.64 0.39 -3.90
CA ARG A 525 8.92 1.11 -4.96
C ARG A 525 7.53 1.64 -4.58
N LEU A 526 6.76 0.91 -3.77
CA LEU A 526 5.32 1.13 -3.58
C LEU A 526 4.91 1.55 -2.16
N ASP A 527 5.74 1.28 -1.14
CA ASP A 527 5.54 1.87 0.20
C ASP A 527 5.87 3.37 0.15
N GLU A 528 5.16 4.18 0.93
CA GLU A 528 5.40 5.63 1.06
C GLU A 528 5.88 6.00 2.48
N SER A 529 6.08 5.00 3.36
CA SER A 529 6.54 5.19 4.74
C SER A 529 8.00 5.66 4.82
N ASP A 530 8.26 6.63 5.68
CA ASP A 530 9.58 7.27 5.88
C ASP A 530 10.22 6.97 7.24
N SER A 531 9.71 5.99 8.01
CA SER A 531 10.20 5.65 9.35
C SER A 531 10.23 4.14 9.58
N TYR A 532 11.18 3.67 10.42
CA TYR A 532 11.38 2.24 10.68
C TYR A 532 10.21 1.62 11.47
N GLY A 533 9.60 2.38 12.37
CA GLY A 533 8.49 1.95 13.22
C GLY A 533 7.32 2.94 13.26
N SER A 534 6.39 2.74 14.19
CA SER A 534 5.23 3.63 14.35
C SER A 534 5.64 5.02 14.84
N SER A 535 5.42 6.05 14.00
CA SER A 535 5.75 7.44 14.34
C SER A 535 4.85 7.97 15.47
N MET A 536 5.43 8.51 16.54
CA MET A 536 4.63 9.11 17.61
C MET A 536 4.16 10.51 17.19
N ARG A 537 2.86 10.77 17.27
CA ARG A 537 2.22 12.01 16.83
C ARG A 537 1.36 12.59 17.95
N ARG A 538 1.06 13.89 17.81
CA ARG A 538 0.22 14.65 18.74
C ARG A 538 -1.05 15.11 18.03
N ASP A 539 -2.21 14.95 18.65
CA ASP A 539 -3.48 15.41 18.07
C ASP A 539 -3.67 16.93 18.29
N ARG A 540 -4.77 17.47 17.77
CA ARG A 540 -5.15 18.88 17.94
C ARG A 540 -5.45 19.25 19.40
N TYR A 541 -5.77 18.27 20.25
CA TYR A 541 -6.09 18.45 21.67
C TYR A 541 -4.85 18.30 22.58
N GLY A 542 -3.72 17.86 22.00
CA GLY A 542 -2.46 17.70 22.67
C GLY A 542 -2.16 16.30 23.18
N ASN A 543 -3.02 15.31 22.91
CA ASN A 543 -2.83 13.91 23.27
C ASN A 543 -1.78 13.27 22.37
N TYR A 544 -1.08 12.27 22.91
CA TYR A 544 -0.06 11.53 22.21
C TYR A 544 -0.58 10.17 21.75
N PHE A 545 -0.34 9.83 20.48
CA PHE A 545 -0.69 8.54 19.89
C PHE A 545 0.44 8.02 18.99
N TYR A 546 0.63 6.71 18.97
CA TYR A 546 1.52 6.07 18.00
C TYR A 546 0.74 5.87 16.70
N TYR A 547 1.23 6.46 15.61
CA TYR A 547 0.65 6.35 14.29
C TYR A 547 1.47 5.34 13.48
N SER A 548 0.95 4.13 13.33
CA SER A 548 1.33 3.32 12.18
C SER A 548 0.80 4.02 10.91
N SER A 549 1.52 3.86 9.80
CA SER A 549 1.15 4.48 8.51
C SER A 549 -0.27 4.13 8.06
N ASP A 550 -0.82 3.00 8.53
CA ASP A 550 -2.16 2.47 8.21
C ASP A 550 -3.30 3.43 8.57
N MET A 551 -3.20 4.17 9.68
CA MET A 551 -4.21 5.16 10.07
C MET A 551 -4.27 6.35 9.10
N GLY A 552 -3.22 6.59 8.30
CA GLY A 552 -3.23 7.57 7.21
C GLY A 552 -4.10 7.15 6.03
N SER A 553 -4.20 5.84 5.77
CA SER A 553 -5.07 5.31 4.71
C SER A 553 -6.56 5.51 4.99
N MET A 554 -6.97 5.77 6.25
CA MET A 554 -8.39 5.93 6.61
C MET A 554 -9.05 7.20 6.03
N TYR A 555 -8.27 8.13 5.46
CA TYR A 555 -8.77 9.34 4.78
C TYR A 555 -8.37 9.42 3.29
N GLY A 556 -7.68 8.41 2.75
CA GLY A 556 -7.10 8.44 1.40
C GLY A 556 -7.56 7.29 0.50
N SER A 557 -8.77 7.39 -0.09
CA SER A 557 -9.39 6.35 -0.95
C SER A 557 -8.66 6.07 -2.29
N SER A 558 -7.42 6.55 -2.43
CA SER A 558 -6.55 6.35 -3.60
C SER A 558 -5.56 5.18 -3.43
N SER A 559 -5.19 4.82 -2.19
CA SER A 559 -4.19 3.77 -1.92
C SER A 559 -4.66 2.37 -2.34
N GLN A 560 -5.97 2.10 -2.27
CA GLN A 560 -6.59 0.81 -2.60
C GLN A 560 -6.47 0.36 -4.07
N ARG A 561 -5.88 1.17 -4.97
CA ARG A 561 -5.66 0.81 -6.39
C ARG A 561 -4.20 0.56 -6.76
N ARG A 562 -3.25 0.73 -5.83
CA ARG A 562 -1.86 0.30 -5.98
C ARG A 562 -1.68 -0.99 -5.19
N GLY A 563 -0.91 -1.95 -5.70
CA GLY A 563 -0.65 -3.20 -4.98
C GLY A 563 -0.07 -2.89 -3.61
N GLN A 564 -0.77 -3.29 -2.55
CA GLN A 564 -0.41 -2.91 -1.17
C GLN A 564 0.92 -3.55 -0.81
N ALA A 565 1.99 -2.75 -0.76
CA ALA A 565 3.28 -3.18 -0.28
C ALA A 565 3.23 -3.52 1.22
N ILE A 566 4.17 -4.36 1.65
CA ILE A 566 4.51 -4.45 3.06
C ILE A 566 5.30 -3.18 3.42
N LYS A 567 5.19 -2.67 4.64
CA LYS A 567 5.96 -1.49 5.06
C LYS A 567 7.46 -1.80 5.05
N THR A 568 8.25 -0.79 4.73
CA THR A 568 9.71 -0.91 4.62
C THR A 568 10.34 -1.40 5.93
N GLY A 569 9.92 -0.85 7.08
CA GLY A 569 10.35 -1.31 8.41
C GLY A 569 10.03 -2.78 8.69
N ASP A 570 8.77 -3.19 8.47
CA ASP A 570 8.32 -4.58 8.66
C ASP A 570 9.11 -5.59 7.79
N VAL A 571 9.57 -5.17 6.60
CA VAL A 571 10.42 -5.98 5.71
C VAL A 571 11.88 -6.02 6.18
N LEU A 572 12.40 -4.89 6.69
CA LEU A 572 13.75 -4.79 7.26
C LEU A 572 13.93 -5.59 8.56
N GLU A 573 12.88 -5.75 9.36
CA GLU A 573 12.87 -6.64 10.55
C GLU A 573 13.20 -8.09 10.20
N ILE A 574 12.83 -8.54 9.00
CA ILE A 574 12.85 -9.95 8.58
C ILE A 574 13.85 -10.23 7.47
N ARG A 575 14.78 -9.29 7.25
CA ARG A 575 15.80 -9.34 6.23
C ARG A 575 16.67 -10.59 6.37
N PRO A 576 17.14 -11.19 5.27
CA PRO A 576 18.16 -12.23 5.33
C PRO A 576 19.37 -11.75 6.13
N SER A 577 19.70 -12.50 7.19
CA SER A 577 20.87 -12.26 8.03
C SER A 577 22.17 -12.46 7.24
N SER A 578 23.27 -11.86 7.69
CA SER A 578 24.59 -12.02 7.05
C SER A 578 25.03 -13.49 6.97
N THR A 579 24.66 -14.30 7.95
CA THR A 579 24.88 -15.75 7.98
C THR A 579 24.02 -16.50 6.98
N TRP A 580 22.81 -16.05 6.65
CA TRP A 580 22.03 -16.62 5.53
C TRP A 580 22.64 -16.19 4.20
N LEU A 581 23.01 -14.92 4.03
CA LEU A 581 23.61 -14.42 2.79
C LEU A 581 24.93 -15.10 2.42
N SER A 582 25.70 -15.64 3.38
CA SER A 582 26.86 -16.50 3.07
C SER A 582 26.52 -17.87 2.46
N TYR A 583 25.25 -18.28 2.46
CA TYR A 583 24.72 -19.45 1.73
C TYR A 583 23.80 -19.05 0.56
N VAL A 584 23.97 -17.83 0.03
CA VAL A 584 23.28 -17.37 -1.19
C VAL A 584 24.30 -17.28 -2.33
N ASP A 585 23.84 -17.37 -3.58
CA ASP A 585 24.69 -17.19 -4.76
C ASP A 585 25.34 -15.80 -4.75
N GLU A 586 26.67 -15.75 -4.88
CA GLU A 586 27.48 -14.52 -4.76
C GLU A 586 27.02 -13.40 -5.71
N GLY A 587 26.53 -13.76 -6.90
CA GLY A 587 25.98 -12.81 -7.88
C GLY A 587 24.70 -12.09 -7.43
N LEU A 588 24.03 -12.54 -6.36
CA LEU A 588 22.89 -11.85 -5.76
C LEU A 588 23.31 -10.86 -4.65
N THR A 589 24.47 -11.04 -4.01
CA THR A 589 24.92 -10.24 -2.86
C THR A 589 24.93 -8.73 -3.13
N PRO A 590 25.48 -8.22 -4.25
CA PRO A 590 25.43 -6.77 -4.55
C PRO A 590 24.01 -6.22 -4.66
N LYS A 591 23.05 -7.06 -5.10
CA LYS A 591 21.66 -6.66 -5.22
C LYS A 591 20.96 -6.57 -3.86
N PHE A 592 21.36 -7.41 -2.90
CA PHE A 592 20.93 -7.30 -1.50
C PHE A 592 21.53 -6.08 -0.83
N ASP A 593 22.86 -5.87 -0.89
CA ASP A 593 23.52 -4.72 -0.27
C ASP A 593 22.93 -3.39 -0.78
N MET A 594 22.77 -3.25 -2.10
CA MET A 594 22.14 -2.06 -2.71
C MET A 594 20.69 -1.85 -2.23
N LEU A 595 19.91 -2.93 -2.09
CA LEU A 595 18.52 -2.82 -1.62
C LEU A 595 18.45 -2.50 -0.13
N PHE A 596 19.27 -3.11 0.72
CA PHE A 596 19.29 -2.82 2.15
C PHE A 596 19.63 -1.34 2.39
N ALA A 597 20.69 -0.83 1.73
CA ALA A 597 21.01 0.59 1.76
C ALA A 597 19.79 1.45 1.38
N GLN A 598 19.15 1.19 0.23
CA GLN A 598 17.96 1.95 -0.21
C GLN A 598 16.78 1.87 0.77
N LEU A 599 16.52 0.71 1.37
CA LEU A 599 15.43 0.55 2.34
C LEU A 599 15.75 1.30 3.64
N PHE A 600 16.97 1.22 4.17
CA PHE A 600 17.39 1.95 5.38
C PHE A 600 17.40 3.47 5.17
N LEU A 601 17.96 3.95 4.05
CA LEU A 601 17.92 5.37 3.66
C LEU A 601 16.48 5.90 3.57
N LYS A 602 15.56 5.09 3.05
CA LYS A 602 14.13 5.43 2.95
C LYS A 602 13.46 5.61 4.32
N VAL A 603 13.80 4.78 5.30
CA VAL A 603 13.26 4.88 6.68
C VAL A 603 14.05 5.81 7.61
N GLN A 604 14.96 6.62 7.04
CA GLN A 604 15.78 7.61 7.74
C GLN A 604 16.83 7.03 8.71
N GLU A 605 17.20 5.76 8.58
CA GLU A 605 18.24 5.08 9.38
C GLU A 605 19.58 5.08 8.63
N ASP A 606 20.33 6.19 8.71
CA ASP A 606 21.59 6.38 7.99
C ASP A 606 22.73 5.45 8.49
N ASP A 607 22.87 5.27 9.81
CA ASP A 607 23.92 4.43 10.40
C ASP A 607 23.85 2.96 9.95
N GLU A 608 22.63 2.42 9.82
CA GLU A 608 22.41 1.06 9.31
C GLU A 608 22.58 0.95 7.79
N ALA A 609 22.36 2.03 7.03
CA ALA A 609 22.52 2.01 5.58
C ALA A 609 23.99 1.96 5.14
N PHE A 610 24.85 2.73 5.79
CA PHE A 610 26.23 2.98 5.31
C PHE A 610 27.11 1.72 5.17
N PRO A 611 27.08 0.72 6.10
CA PRO A 611 27.87 -0.51 5.95
C PRO A 611 27.56 -1.33 4.69
N TYR A 612 26.35 -1.21 4.13
CA TYR A 612 26.01 -1.86 2.86
C TYR A 612 26.53 -1.07 1.66
N ILE A 613 26.62 0.27 1.77
CA ILE A 613 27.24 1.14 0.77
C ILE A 613 28.75 0.89 0.71
N GLU A 614 29.42 0.71 1.86
CA GLU A 614 30.86 0.38 1.93
C GLU A 614 31.18 -0.95 1.22
N LYS A 615 30.37 -1.99 1.44
CA LYS A 615 30.50 -3.29 0.73
C LYS A 615 30.25 -3.14 -0.78
N LEU A 616 29.19 -2.44 -1.16
CA LEU A 616 28.83 -2.24 -2.56
C LEU A 616 29.92 -1.45 -3.29
N ALA A 617 30.58 -0.49 -2.64
CA ALA A 617 31.65 0.30 -3.24
C ALA A 617 32.84 -0.55 -3.70
N GLN A 618 33.18 -1.62 -2.98
CA GLN A 618 34.30 -2.52 -3.32
C GLN A 618 34.09 -3.29 -4.63
N THR A 619 32.84 -3.51 -5.05
CA THR A 619 32.51 -4.35 -6.22
C THR A 619 31.76 -3.59 -7.33
N HIS A 620 30.98 -2.57 -6.97
CA HIS A 620 30.09 -1.79 -7.84
C HIS A 620 30.17 -0.28 -7.53
N PRO A 621 31.35 0.35 -7.63
CA PRO A 621 31.59 1.72 -7.14
C PRO A 621 30.61 2.76 -7.69
N ARG A 622 30.26 2.71 -8.97
CA ARG A 622 29.28 3.63 -9.60
C ARG A 622 27.87 3.56 -8.99
N GLN A 623 27.45 2.38 -8.50
CA GLN A 623 26.17 2.23 -7.81
C GLN A 623 26.27 2.78 -6.38
N ALA A 624 27.40 2.52 -5.71
CA ALA A 624 27.68 3.06 -4.39
C ALA A 624 27.74 4.59 -4.38
N GLU A 625 28.33 5.25 -5.39
CA GLU A 625 28.33 6.73 -5.52
C GLU A 625 26.93 7.33 -5.45
N THR A 626 25.97 6.73 -6.16
CA THR A 626 24.58 7.22 -6.16
C THR A 626 23.96 7.11 -4.76
N LEU A 627 24.27 6.02 -4.04
CA LEU A 627 23.82 5.83 -2.66
C LEU A 627 24.57 6.71 -1.66
N VAL A 628 25.84 7.06 -1.90
CA VAL A 628 26.59 8.04 -1.10
C VAL A 628 25.95 9.42 -1.21
N ASP A 629 25.50 9.82 -2.40
CA ASP A 629 24.81 11.10 -2.59
C ASP A 629 23.43 11.13 -1.89
N GLU A 630 22.67 10.04 -1.93
CA GLU A 630 21.42 9.91 -1.16
C GLU A 630 21.69 9.88 0.36
N PHE A 631 22.70 9.13 0.79
CA PHE A 631 23.15 9.04 2.18
C PHE A 631 23.58 10.40 2.72
N LEU A 632 24.45 11.14 2.02
CA LEU A 632 24.92 12.46 2.47
C LEU A 632 23.76 13.45 2.61
N GLN A 633 22.74 13.37 1.75
CA GLN A 633 21.53 14.20 1.87
C GLN A 633 20.69 13.82 3.10
N LEU A 634 20.53 12.52 3.39
CA LEU A 634 19.86 12.03 4.59
C LEU A 634 20.63 12.42 5.86
N TRP A 635 21.92 12.09 5.91
CA TRP A 635 22.83 12.36 7.03
C TRP A 635 22.83 13.84 7.38
N THR A 636 22.98 14.73 6.37
CA THR A 636 22.91 16.19 6.54
C THR A 636 21.59 16.63 7.17
N ARG A 637 20.47 16.01 6.81
CA ARG A 637 19.13 16.32 7.35
C ARG A 637 18.96 15.81 8.79
N ASN A 638 19.43 14.60 9.09
CA ASN A 638 19.36 14.01 10.43
C ASN A 638 20.26 14.80 11.41
N HIS A 639 21.43 15.19 10.94
CA HIS A 639 22.44 15.97 11.66
C HIS A 639 22.25 17.49 11.54
N ASP A 640 21.07 17.99 11.14
CA ASP A 640 20.76 19.43 11.13
C ASP A 640 20.38 19.96 12.53
N PRO A 641 21.23 20.80 13.17
CA PRO A 641 20.92 21.45 14.44
C PRO A 641 19.89 22.58 14.32
N ASN A 642 19.66 23.09 13.11
CA ASN A 642 18.79 24.23 12.85
C ASN A 642 17.33 23.81 12.56
N GLY A 643 17.12 22.55 12.19
CA GLY A 643 15.84 21.97 11.81
C GLY A 643 14.77 22.00 12.91
N GLN A 644 13.54 22.37 12.54
CA GLN A 644 12.42 22.50 13.48
C GLN A 644 12.07 21.19 14.20
N ARG A 645 12.23 20.03 13.53
CA ARG A 645 12.00 18.69 14.13
C ARG A 645 12.84 18.49 15.40
N ASN A 646 14.10 18.97 15.41
CA ASN A 646 15.02 18.84 16.55
C ASN A 646 14.73 19.78 17.73
N ARG A 647 13.90 20.82 17.55
CA ARG A 647 13.40 21.65 18.66
C ARG A 647 12.29 20.96 19.46
N THR A 648 11.56 20.06 18.81
CA THR A 648 10.50 19.26 19.41
C THR A 648 11.05 17.87 19.77
N ASN A 649 12.21 17.82 20.45
CA ASN A 649 12.74 16.54 20.92
C ASN A 649 11.74 15.96 21.93
N TYR A 650 11.03 14.93 21.48
CA TYR A 650 9.74 14.52 22.01
C TYR A 650 9.84 14.05 23.47
N TYR A 651 10.96 13.41 23.81
CA TYR A 651 11.31 12.97 25.16
C TYR A 651 11.34 14.11 26.19
N MET A 652 11.69 15.33 25.77
CA MET A 652 11.88 16.51 26.63
C MET A 652 10.56 17.01 27.27
N PHE A 653 9.41 16.68 26.67
CA PHE A 653 8.09 17.09 27.16
C PHE A 653 7.43 16.04 28.08
N SER A 654 7.89 14.78 28.06
CA SER A 654 7.19 13.67 28.74
C SER A 654 7.45 13.59 30.25
N TYR A 655 8.60 14.09 30.72
CA TYR A 655 9.07 13.91 32.11
C TYR A 655 9.23 15.20 32.93
N GLY A 656 8.65 16.31 32.47
CA GLY A 656 8.66 17.59 33.20
C GLY A 656 9.07 18.75 32.32
N TYR A 657 8.09 19.56 31.93
CA TYR A 657 8.28 20.72 31.05
C TYR A 657 9.07 21.84 31.74
N ASN A 658 10.38 21.84 31.54
CA ASN A 658 11.25 22.89 32.07
C ASN A 658 11.27 24.07 31.08
N ARG A 659 10.50 25.14 31.33
CA ARG A 659 10.46 26.36 30.48
C ARG A 659 11.83 27.01 30.25
N ARG A 660 12.85 26.67 31.06
CA ARG A 660 14.25 27.07 30.82
C ARG A 660 14.87 26.39 29.59
N ALA A 661 14.35 25.23 29.17
CA ALA A 661 14.83 24.46 28.02
C ALA A 661 14.35 25.00 26.65
N GLU A 662 13.22 25.72 26.59
CA GLU A 662 12.79 26.46 25.37
C GLU A 662 13.80 27.54 24.93
N GLY A 663 14.81 27.81 25.77
CA GLY A 663 15.87 28.76 25.50
C GLY A 663 17.26 28.19 25.38
N ILE A 664 17.47 26.87 25.45
CA ILE A 664 18.77 26.26 25.17
C ILE A 664 19.00 26.37 23.66
N PRO A 665 19.94 27.21 23.18
CA PRO A 665 20.40 27.12 21.79
C PRO A 665 20.98 25.71 21.62
N LEU A 666 20.95 25.16 20.41
CA LEU A 666 21.59 23.86 20.19
C LEU A 666 23.01 23.91 20.76
N THR A 667 23.28 23.05 21.74
CA THR A 667 24.45 23.22 22.58
C THR A 667 25.69 23.09 21.73
N ARG A 668 26.71 23.91 22.01
CA ARG A 668 28.02 23.85 21.34
C ARG A 668 28.55 22.41 21.24
N SER A 669 28.26 21.59 22.26
CA SER A 669 28.56 20.14 22.28
C SER A 669 27.88 19.29 21.19
N LYS A 670 26.68 19.62 20.71
CA LYS A 670 26.06 18.92 19.57
C LYS A 670 26.67 19.37 18.23
N GLN A 671 26.98 20.65 18.07
CA GLN A 671 27.78 21.11 16.91
C GLN A 671 29.15 20.41 16.90
N GLU A 672 29.87 20.39 18.03
CA GLU A 672 31.17 19.72 18.16
C GLU A 672 31.09 18.21 17.90
N ARG A 673 29.99 17.54 18.31
CA ARG A 673 29.75 16.12 18.02
C ARG A 673 29.49 15.87 16.54
N ASN A 674 28.55 16.59 15.92
CA ASN A 674 28.22 16.44 14.51
C ASN A 674 29.45 16.69 13.61
N LEU A 675 30.35 17.59 14.01
CA LEU A 675 31.63 17.81 13.32
C LEU A 675 32.64 16.67 13.50
N VAL A 676 32.66 15.98 14.64
CA VAL A 676 33.47 14.75 14.83
C VAL A 676 32.91 13.62 13.97
N GLU A 677 31.61 13.37 14.04
CA GLU A 677 30.91 12.36 13.23
C GLU A 677 31.13 12.60 11.71
N LEU A 678 31.07 13.86 11.25
CA LEU A 678 31.39 14.20 9.86
C LEU A 678 32.87 13.96 9.50
N SER A 679 33.81 14.22 10.42
CA SER A 679 35.23 13.97 10.18
C SER A 679 35.55 12.47 10.03
N GLU A 680 34.88 11.64 10.84
CA GLU A 680 34.99 10.17 10.78
C GLU A 680 34.32 9.63 9.49
N LEU A 681 33.16 10.18 9.12
CA LEU A 681 32.47 9.87 7.86
C LEU A 681 33.33 10.21 6.63
N ILE A 682 33.97 11.37 6.59
CA ILE A 682 34.85 11.77 5.48
C ILE A 682 36.06 10.83 5.38
N GLN A 683 36.65 10.41 6.50
CA GLN A 683 37.72 9.41 6.50
C GLN A 683 37.26 8.07 5.91
N ARG A 684 36.06 7.60 6.26
CA ARG A 684 35.46 6.37 5.68
C ARG A 684 35.20 6.53 4.18
N LEU A 685 34.58 7.64 3.76
CA LEU A 685 34.30 7.94 2.34
C LEU A 685 35.59 7.98 1.50
N ASN A 686 36.64 8.63 2.00
CA ASN A 686 37.94 8.72 1.32
C ASN A 686 38.68 7.36 1.25
N ALA A 687 38.30 6.37 2.06
CA ALA A 687 38.83 5.02 2.00
C ALA A 687 38.10 4.11 1.00
N LEU A 688 36.98 4.56 0.41
CA LEU A 688 36.22 3.80 -0.58
C LEU A 688 36.78 4.00 -2.00
N PRO A 689 36.78 2.96 -2.86
CA PRO A 689 37.28 3.03 -4.23
C PRO A 689 36.25 3.66 -5.19
N LEU A 690 35.75 4.85 -4.86
CA LEU A 690 34.80 5.62 -5.68
C LEU A 690 35.54 6.40 -6.77
N GLU A 691 34.93 6.61 -7.95
CA GLU A 691 35.51 7.47 -8.99
C GLU A 691 35.46 8.95 -8.55
N ARG A 692 34.47 9.31 -7.70
CA ARG A 692 34.25 10.66 -7.17
C ARG A 692 33.45 10.68 -5.86
N ILE A 693 33.54 11.80 -5.14
CA ILE A 693 32.66 12.15 -4.02
C ILE A 693 32.06 13.54 -4.31
N ASN A 694 30.78 13.75 -3.96
CA ASN A 694 30.10 15.01 -4.23
C ASN A 694 30.48 16.11 -3.21
N GLU A 695 31.50 16.88 -3.58
CA GLU A 695 32.04 18.01 -2.81
C GLU A 695 30.99 19.04 -2.36
N GLN A 696 29.93 19.23 -3.15
CA GLN A 696 28.84 20.14 -2.78
C GLN A 696 28.00 19.58 -1.62
N LEU A 697 27.79 18.26 -1.58
CA LEU A 697 27.11 17.60 -0.47
C LEU A 697 27.98 17.58 0.79
N LEU A 698 29.29 17.35 0.67
CA LEU A 698 30.23 17.45 1.81
C LEU A 698 30.28 18.87 2.39
N ALA A 699 30.44 19.89 1.54
CA ALA A 699 30.42 21.29 1.96
C ALA A 699 29.08 21.65 2.63
N LYS A 700 27.96 21.20 2.05
CA LYS A 700 26.62 21.38 2.63
C LYS A 700 26.50 20.71 4.00
N ALA A 701 26.89 19.44 4.13
CA ALA A 701 26.90 18.70 5.39
C ALA A 701 27.64 19.47 6.49
N PHE A 702 28.89 19.88 6.22
CA PHE A 702 29.69 20.71 7.12
C PHE A 702 28.97 21.99 7.52
N THR A 703 28.46 22.75 6.54
CA THR A 703 27.77 24.03 6.84
C THR A 703 26.49 23.86 7.63
N THR A 704 25.81 22.71 7.49
CA THR A 704 24.62 22.36 8.25
C THR A 704 24.95 21.97 9.69
N CYS A 705 26.06 21.28 9.97
CA CYS A 705 26.48 20.92 11.34
C CYS A 705 26.64 22.13 12.29
N HIS A 706 26.83 23.34 11.74
CA HIS A 706 27.00 24.57 12.48
C HIS A 706 25.69 25.33 12.76
N SER A 707 25.71 26.18 13.79
CA SER A 707 24.64 27.14 14.07
C SER A 707 24.46 28.15 12.92
N SER A 708 23.21 28.39 12.51
CA SER A 708 22.83 29.44 11.54
C SER A 708 23.07 30.89 12.00
N ALA A 709 23.90 31.11 13.01
CA ALA A 709 24.24 32.42 13.56
C ALA A 709 25.75 32.64 13.78
N GLU A 710 26.59 31.61 13.59
CA GLU A 710 28.04 31.65 13.84
C GLU A 710 28.83 31.43 12.55
N VAL A 711 29.94 32.16 12.41
CA VAL A 711 30.88 32.05 11.28
C VAL A 711 31.85 30.90 11.53
N TYR A 712 32.19 30.14 10.50
CA TYR A 712 33.12 29.00 10.63
C TYR A 712 34.54 29.45 10.99
N GLU A 713 35.14 28.75 11.95
CA GLU A 713 36.55 28.91 12.30
C GLU A 713 37.42 28.03 11.39
N LEU A 714 38.62 28.51 11.04
CA LEU A 714 39.60 27.75 10.24
C LEU A 714 39.91 26.39 10.85
N GLU A 715 40.05 26.33 12.17
CA GLU A 715 40.29 25.09 12.94
C GLU A 715 39.14 24.08 12.79
N SER A 716 37.89 24.54 12.63
CA SER A 716 36.75 23.63 12.39
C SER A 716 36.80 23.02 10.98
N ILE A 717 37.23 23.79 9.98
CA ILE A 717 37.44 23.28 8.62
C ILE A 717 38.59 22.26 8.63
N GLU A 718 39.72 22.59 9.25
CA GLU A 718 40.89 21.70 9.31
C GLU A 718 40.63 20.41 10.12
N LYS A 719 39.79 20.48 11.16
CA LYS A 719 39.38 19.30 11.93
C LYS A 719 38.54 18.31 11.10
N VAL A 720 37.66 18.82 10.24
CA VAL A 720 36.72 17.97 9.47
C VAL A 720 37.35 17.44 8.19
N PHE A 721 38.04 18.31 7.46
CA PHE A 721 38.54 18.02 6.11
C PHE A 721 40.03 17.70 6.06
N GLY A 722 40.74 17.80 7.20
CA GLY A 722 42.19 17.78 7.24
C GLY A 722 42.81 19.13 6.83
N PRO A 723 44.15 19.21 6.72
CA PRO A 723 44.84 20.47 6.49
C PRO A 723 44.37 21.17 5.20
N ILE A 724 44.06 22.48 5.27
CA ILE A 724 43.52 23.26 4.13
C ILE A 724 44.42 23.17 2.88
N LYS A 725 45.73 23.01 3.10
CA LYS A 725 46.75 22.86 2.06
C LYS A 725 46.65 21.58 1.20
N ASP A 726 45.91 20.58 1.67
CA ASP A 726 45.78 19.23 1.09
C ASP A 726 44.36 19.00 0.50
N LEU A 727 43.44 19.96 0.66
CA LEU A 727 42.08 19.92 0.11
C LEU A 727 42.02 20.20 -1.39
N THR A 728 41.02 19.65 -2.08
CA THR A 728 40.82 19.90 -3.51
C THR A 728 40.37 21.36 -3.76
N PRO A 729 40.74 21.96 -4.91
CA PRO A 729 40.24 23.28 -5.31
C PRO A 729 38.71 23.35 -5.41
N LYS A 730 38.04 22.21 -5.64
CA LYS A 730 36.57 22.12 -5.75
C LYS A 730 35.91 22.15 -4.38
N THR A 731 36.41 21.37 -3.41
CA THR A 731 35.96 21.40 -2.00
C THR A 731 36.10 22.80 -1.41
N LEU A 732 37.28 23.42 -1.58
CA LEU A 732 37.58 24.76 -1.06
C LEU A 732 36.69 25.84 -1.71
N ALA A 733 36.43 25.74 -3.01
CA ALA A 733 35.52 26.65 -3.69
C ALA A 733 34.08 26.51 -3.18
N GLU A 734 33.56 25.30 -3.00
CA GLU A 734 32.17 25.09 -2.55
C GLU A 734 31.98 25.45 -1.08
N LEU A 735 32.94 25.14 -0.19
CA LEU A 735 32.95 25.63 1.20
C LEU A 735 32.91 27.16 1.25
N ALA A 736 33.75 27.82 0.45
CA ALA A 736 33.80 29.28 0.38
C ALA A 736 32.52 29.89 -0.22
N GLN A 737 31.92 29.26 -1.24
CA GLN A 737 30.66 29.68 -1.84
C GLN A 737 29.48 29.52 -0.88
N GLN A 738 29.41 28.43 -0.12
CA GLN A 738 28.36 28.19 0.86
C GLN A 738 28.48 29.15 2.07
N MET A 739 29.72 29.41 2.52
CA MET A 739 30.00 30.44 3.52
C MET A 739 29.58 31.84 3.03
N ARG A 740 29.89 32.18 1.77
CA ARG A 740 29.49 33.43 1.10
C ARG A 740 27.97 33.59 1.03
N ALA A 741 27.23 32.55 0.64
CA ALA A 741 25.77 32.57 0.63
C ALA A 741 25.16 32.78 2.04
N ASN A 742 25.74 32.15 3.07
CA ASN A 742 25.30 32.36 4.46
C ASN A 742 25.59 33.78 4.98
N LEU A 743 26.75 34.36 4.63
CA LEU A 743 27.13 35.75 4.95
C LEU A 743 26.23 36.77 4.24
N ALA A 744 25.91 36.54 2.96
CA ALA A 744 25.01 37.39 2.17
C ALA A 744 23.54 37.24 2.61
N GLY A 745 23.16 36.09 3.16
CA GLY A 745 21.80 35.78 3.62
C GLY A 745 21.64 35.83 5.14
N ILE A 746 21.62 34.65 5.76
CA ILE A 746 21.05 34.42 7.10
C ILE A 746 21.92 35.01 8.22
N TRP A 747 23.24 34.92 8.14
CA TRP A 747 24.14 35.27 9.26
C TRP A 747 24.11 36.75 9.61
N ARG A 748 23.94 37.63 8.61
CA ARG A 748 23.81 39.09 8.80
C ARG A 748 22.42 39.55 9.24
N SER A 749 21.45 38.63 9.42
CA SER A 749 20.07 38.95 9.82
C SER A 749 19.96 39.17 11.33
N PRO A 750 19.60 40.38 11.82
CA PRO A 750 19.42 40.63 13.25
C PRO A 750 18.33 39.75 13.87
N ALA A 751 17.25 39.46 13.11
CA ALA A 751 16.14 38.65 13.58
C ALA A 751 16.54 37.18 13.81
N GLU A 752 17.44 36.61 13.01
CA GLU A 752 17.92 35.24 13.25
C GLU A 752 18.88 35.20 14.46
N GLN A 753 19.74 36.22 14.61
CA GLN A 753 20.64 36.37 15.76
C GLN A 753 19.84 36.48 17.09
N GLU A 754 18.76 37.27 17.11
CA GLU A 754 17.84 37.38 18.25
C GLU A 754 17.12 36.05 18.54
N LYS A 755 16.54 35.42 17.51
CA LYS A 755 15.87 34.11 17.58
C LYS A 755 16.80 32.98 18.06
N LYS A 756 18.11 33.09 17.79
CA LYS A 756 19.16 32.17 18.28
C LYS A 756 19.77 32.60 19.62
N LYS A 757 19.32 33.73 20.18
CA LYS A 757 19.69 34.26 21.51
C LYS A 757 21.19 34.54 21.67
N THR A 758 21.88 34.91 20.59
CA THR A 758 23.34 35.18 20.60
C THR A 758 23.73 36.44 21.39
N ARG A 759 22.76 37.31 21.73
CA ARG A 759 22.93 38.59 22.44
C ARG A 759 23.85 39.61 21.75
N ARG A 760 24.25 39.37 20.50
CA ARG A 760 25.09 40.25 19.69
C ARG A 760 24.34 41.54 19.33
N LYS A 761 25.02 42.68 19.44
CA LYS A 761 24.56 43.98 18.97
C LYS A 761 24.78 44.12 17.45
N LYS A 762 24.19 45.15 16.85
CA LYS A 762 24.34 45.44 15.41
C LYS A 762 25.81 45.56 14.97
N GLN A 763 26.67 46.18 15.79
CA GLN A 763 28.09 46.32 15.49
C GLN A 763 28.82 44.97 15.56
N ASP A 764 28.60 44.18 16.62
CA ASP A 764 29.17 42.83 16.75
C ASP A 764 28.79 41.93 15.55
N ILE A 765 27.56 42.05 15.03
CA ILE A 765 27.12 41.35 13.81
C ILE A 765 27.88 41.84 12.57
N GLN A 766 28.12 43.15 12.44
CA GLN A 766 28.89 43.72 11.32
C GLN A 766 30.35 43.25 11.34
N GLU A 767 30.99 43.29 12.51
CA GLU A 767 32.38 42.85 12.70
C GLU A 767 32.54 41.34 12.40
N GLU A 768 31.62 40.50 12.88
CA GLU A 768 31.62 39.06 12.59
C GLU A 768 31.37 38.76 11.10
N VAL A 769 30.48 39.49 10.42
CA VAL A 769 30.25 39.33 8.96
C VAL A 769 31.48 39.76 8.15
N PHE A 770 32.16 40.85 8.55
CA PHE A 770 33.43 41.24 7.91
C PHE A 770 34.54 40.21 8.15
N ARG A 771 34.67 39.69 9.38
CA ARG A 771 35.59 38.58 9.71
C ARG A 771 35.30 37.35 8.84
N GLY A 772 34.04 37.00 8.64
CA GLY A 772 33.65 35.86 7.80
C GLY A 772 34.03 36.04 6.33
N TYR A 773 33.80 37.22 5.75
CA TYR A 773 34.28 37.51 4.39
C TYR A 773 35.81 37.49 4.31
N ASP A 774 36.52 37.97 5.33
CA ASP A 774 37.97 37.97 5.35
C ASP A 774 38.60 36.58 5.44
N VAL A 775 38.02 35.70 6.28
CA VAL A 775 38.38 34.27 6.34
C VAL A 775 38.14 33.61 4.98
N ALA A 776 36.95 33.79 4.37
CA ALA A 776 36.62 33.20 3.08
C ALA A 776 37.58 33.66 1.95
N LYS A 777 37.86 34.97 1.87
CA LYS A 777 38.88 35.51 0.93
C LYS A 777 40.25 34.93 1.19
N THR A 778 40.67 34.82 2.44
CA THR A 778 42.03 34.36 2.81
C THR A 778 42.23 32.90 2.43
N VAL A 779 41.25 32.03 2.70
CA VAL A 779 41.27 30.62 2.29
C VAL A 779 41.38 30.51 0.77
N VAL A 780 40.46 31.14 0.02
CA VAL A 780 40.43 31.05 -1.44
C VAL A 780 41.69 31.68 -2.08
N SER A 781 42.15 32.82 -1.59
CA SER A 781 43.35 33.50 -2.10
C SER A 781 44.63 32.71 -1.83
N ASN A 782 44.72 32.02 -0.68
CA ASN A 782 45.85 31.13 -0.40
C ASN A 782 45.81 29.87 -1.26
N ALA A 783 44.63 29.31 -1.54
CA ALA A 783 44.47 28.19 -2.46
C ALA A 783 44.83 28.57 -3.90
N LEU A 784 44.41 29.76 -4.37
CA LEU A 784 44.73 30.28 -5.71
C LEU A 784 46.23 30.49 -5.94
N LYS A 785 47.05 30.72 -4.90
CA LYS A 785 48.52 30.77 -5.04
C LYS A 785 49.12 29.44 -5.52
N LYS A 786 48.50 28.31 -5.16
CA LYS A 786 48.90 26.97 -5.63
C LYS A 786 48.15 26.54 -6.89
N HIS A 787 46.86 26.86 -6.96
CA HIS A 787 45.94 26.40 -8.02
C HIS A 787 45.49 27.57 -8.89
N THR A 788 46.45 28.24 -9.52
CA THR A 788 46.24 29.50 -10.29
C THR A 788 45.26 29.37 -11.46
N LYS A 789 45.11 28.17 -12.02
CA LYS A 789 44.16 27.85 -13.10
C LYS A 789 42.78 27.38 -12.62
N SER A 790 42.50 27.34 -11.31
CA SER A 790 41.21 26.89 -10.80
C SER A 790 40.12 27.93 -11.05
N TRP A 791 39.26 27.68 -12.05
CA TRP A 791 38.08 28.50 -12.35
C TRP A 791 37.12 28.56 -11.15
N SER A 792 36.96 27.48 -10.39
CA SER A 792 36.03 27.38 -9.27
C SER A 792 36.47 28.25 -8.08
N LEU A 793 37.77 28.26 -7.76
CA LEU A 793 38.33 29.16 -6.76
C LEU A 793 38.26 30.63 -7.23
N MET A 794 38.53 30.91 -8.51
CA MET A 794 38.41 32.27 -9.05
C MET A 794 36.97 32.78 -8.97
N LEU A 795 35.99 31.92 -9.28
CA LEU A 795 34.56 32.20 -9.14
C LEU A 795 34.18 32.48 -7.69
N ALA A 796 34.69 31.67 -6.74
CA ALA A 796 34.47 31.88 -5.31
C ALA A 796 35.01 33.24 -4.84
N LEU A 797 36.24 33.61 -5.25
CA LEU A 797 36.81 34.91 -4.92
C LEU A 797 35.98 36.07 -5.48
N ALA A 798 35.59 36.00 -6.76
CA ALA A 798 34.76 37.01 -7.40
C ALA A 798 33.40 37.18 -6.70
N SER A 799 32.75 36.06 -6.33
CA SER A 799 31.51 36.04 -5.56
C SER A 799 31.65 36.70 -4.19
N ILE A 800 32.70 36.35 -3.44
CA ILE A 800 32.95 36.87 -2.10
C ILE A 800 33.18 38.38 -2.12
N GLU A 801 34.07 38.87 -2.99
CA GLU A 801 34.37 40.30 -3.08
C GLU A 801 33.18 41.13 -3.54
N HIS A 802 32.34 40.59 -4.44
CA HIS A 802 31.14 41.27 -4.89
C HIS A 802 30.12 41.45 -3.75
N ASP A 803 29.84 40.41 -2.98
CA ASP A 803 28.88 40.46 -1.89
C ASP A 803 29.41 41.21 -0.66
N GLU A 804 30.71 41.15 -0.36
CA GLU A 804 31.35 42.02 0.64
C GLU A 804 31.23 43.51 0.23
N ASN A 805 31.49 43.84 -1.04
CA ASN A 805 31.39 45.21 -1.55
C ASN A 805 29.95 45.74 -1.48
N ASN A 806 28.96 44.89 -1.80
CA ASN A 806 27.55 45.18 -1.59
C ASN A 806 27.19 45.36 -0.10
N TYR A 807 27.79 44.58 0.80
CA TYR A 807 27.55 44.71 2.23
C TYR A 807 28.12 46.01 2.81
N ARG A 808 29.29 46.45 2.35
CA ARG A 808 29.87 47.75 2.71
C ARG A 808 28.92 48.89 2.32
N GLN A 809 28.40 48.87 1.09
CA GLN A 809 27.43 49.86 0.61
C GLN A 809 26.06 49.76 1.31
N ASP A 810 25.63 48.57 1.73
CA ASP A 810 24.42 48.37 2.55
C ASP A 810 24.56 48.99 3.98
N ILE A 811 25.79 49.18 4.48
CA ILE A 811 26.06 49.77 5.81
C ILE A 811 26.18 51.29 5.75
N ALA A 812 26.99 51.79 4.81
CA ALA A 812 27.28 53.21 4.65
C ALA A 812 27.69 53.51 3.19
N ASN A 813 27.59 54.77 2.78
CA ASN A 813 28.00 55.16 1.42
C ASN A 813 29.52 55.01 1.25
N ASP A 814 29.97 54.13 0.35
CA ASP A 814 31.37 53.76 0.18
C ASP A 814 31.90 54.27 -1.17
N SER A 815 32.80 55.25 -1.11
CA SER A 815 33.40 55.86 -2.30
C SER A 815 34.22 54.89 -3.17
N GLY A 816 34.64 53.75 -2.62
CA GLY A 816 35.32 52.68 -3.33
C GLY A 816 34.38 51.68 -4.04
N PHE A 817 33.07 51.77 -3.81
CA PHE A 817 32.08 50.77 -4.26
C PHE A 817 32.17 50.47 -5.76
N SER A 818 32.14 51.51 -6.60
CA SER A 818 32.17 51.37 -8.07
C SER A 818 33.47 50.75 -8.59
N SER A 819 34.60 51.06 -7.94
CA SER A 819 35.91 50.51 -8.32
C SER A 819 35.98 49.01 -8.02
N ARG A 820 35.62 48.62 -6.79
CA ARG A 820 35.62 47.20 -6.38
C ARG A 820 34.54 46.37 -7.10
N LYS A 821 33.37 46.96 -7.42
CA LYS A 821 32.35 46.28 -8.25
C LYS A 821 32.92 45.93 -9.63
N LYS A 822 33.59 46.89 -10.29
CA LYS A 822 34.27 46.65 -11.58
C LYS A 822 35.36 45.57 -11.47
N GLN A 823 36.12 45.57 -10.37
CA GLN A 823 37.16 44.57 -10.13
C GLN A 823 36.58 43.16 -9.95
N ALA A 824 35.53 43.00 -9.14
CA ALA A 824 34.86 41.72 -8.92
C ALA A 824 34.22 41.18 -10.21
N LEU A 825 33.54 42.02 -10.99
CA LEU A 825 33.00 41.65 -12.32
C LEU A 825 34.12 41.23 -13.30
N GLY A 826 35.29 41.87 -13.24
CA GLY A 826 36.47 41.44 -13.99
C GLY A 826 36.97 40.04 -13.60
N ARG A 827 36.88 39.67 -12.31
CA ARG A 827 37.23 38.31 -11.84
C ARG A 827 36.19 37.26 -12.21
N PHE A 828 34.90 37.62 -12.32
CA PHE A 828 33.89 36.74 -12.89
C PHE A 828 34.19 36.40 -14.36
N GLN A 829 34.60 37.41 -15.16
CA GLN A 829 35.07 37.17 -16.52
C GLN A 829 36.31 36.24 -16.53
N GLN A 830 37.31 36.51 -15.67
CA GLN A 830 38.49 35.64 -15.56
C GLN A 830 38.14 34.20 -15.17
N ALA A 831 37.13 33.99 -14.31
CA ALA A 831 36.63 32.65 -13.98
C ALA A 831 35.95 31.97 -15.18
N ALA A 832 35.26 32.73 -16.05
CA ALA A 832 34.70 32.23 -17.30
C ALA A 832 35.78 31.84 -18.31
N ASP A 833 36.82 32.65 -18.47
CA ASP A 833 37.96 32.36 -19.34
C ASP A 833 38.67 31.06 -18.89
N LEU A 834 38.96 30.93 -17.58
CA LEU A 834 39.54 29.72 -16.99
C LEU A 834 38.62 28.49 -17.09
N TYR A 835 37.31 28.68 -17.02
CA TYR A 835 36.35 27.58 -17.22
C TYR A 835 36.34 27.12 -18.68
N ALA A 836 36.40 28.04 -19.65
CA ALA A 836 36.46 27.70 -21.07
C ALA A 836 37.77 27.00 -21.50
N GLU A 837 38.88 27.27 -20.80
CA GLU A 837 40.10 26.45 -20.90
C GLU A 837 39.86 25.01 -20.42
N ALA A 838 39.24 24.83 -19.25
CA ALA A 838 39.07 23.53 -18.61
C ALA A 838 37.91 22.67 -19.18
N ALA A 839 36.85 23.29 -19.69
CA ALA A 839 35.57 22.63 -20.00
C ALA A 839 35.67 21.48 -21.04
N LYS A 840 36.71 21.48 -21.86
CA LYS A 840 36.97 20.45 -22.89
C LYS A 840 37.49 19.14 -22.31
N ASP A 841 38.14 19.21 -21.15
CA ASP A 841 38.75 18.07 -20.46
C ASP A 841 37.88 17.57 -19.29
N LEU A 842 36.78 18.29 -18.97
CA LEU A 842 35.79 17.88 -17.96
C LEU A 842 34.82 16.82 -18.51
N ASP A 843 34.52 15.81 -17.69
CA ASP A 843 33.42 14.88 -17.97
C ASP A 843 32.07 15.62 -18.10
N VAL A 844 31.15 15.02 -18.85
CA VAL A 844 29.79 15.54 -19.09
C VAL A 844 29.07 15.88 -17.78
N GLN A 845 29.33 15.16 -16.68
CA GLN A 845 28.70 15.42 -15.39
C GLN A 845 29.39 16.53 -14.57
N GLU A 846 30.60 16.95 -14.96
CA GLU A 846 31.32 18.07 -14.32
C GLU A 846 31.15 19.41 -15.04
N GLN A 847 30.73 19.38 -16.31
CA GLN A 847 30.39 20.57 -17.08
C GLN A 847 29.21 21.31 -16.43
N THR A 848 29.33 22.64 -16.29
CA THR A 848 28.37 23.47 -15.56
C THR A 848 28.20 24.87 -16.13
N THR A 849 26.98 25.39 -16.04
CA THR A 849 26.63 26.79 -16.36
C THR A 849 26.90 27.76 -15.20
N LYS A 850 27.17 27.26 -13.99
CA LYS A 850 27.28 28.02 -12.72
C LYS A 850 28.17 29.26 -12.80
N VAL A 851 29.30 29.19 -13.51
CA VAL A 851 30.21 30.32 -13.77
C VAL A 851 29.50 31.51 -14.43
N HIS A 852 28.74 31.23 -15.50
CA HIS A 852 28.06 32.24 -16.30
C HIS A 852 26.79 32.75 -15.62
N GLU A 853 26.09 31.87 -14.90
CA GLU A 853 24.93 32.22 -14.07
C GLU A 853 25.31 33.17 -12.94
N LEU A 854 26.34 32.87 -12.13
CA LEU A 854 26.74 33.74 -11.04
C LEU A 854 27.30 35.08 -11.54
N TRP A 855 27.99 35.12 -12.68
CA TRP A 855 28.40 36.38 -13.33
C TRP A 855 27.18 37.19 -13.78
N PHE A 856 26.16 36.53 -14.36
CA PHE A 856 24.92 37.19 -14.75
C PHE A 856 24.17 37.74 -13.53
N TYR A 857 24.00 36.97 -12.46
CA TYR A 857 23.37 37.45 -11.23
C TYR A 857 24.14 38.62 -10.60
N ALA A 858 25.48 38.53 -10.52
CA ALA A 858 26.32 39.64 -10.07
C ALA A 858 26.12 40.91 -10.92
N SER A 859 25.94 40.77 -12.25
CA SER A 859 25.61 41.91 -13.12
C SER A 859 24.26 42.56 -12.79
N LEU A 860 23.28 41.78 -12.31
CA LEU A 860 21.99 42.28 -11.81
C LEU A 860 22.09 42.93 -10.41
N GLY A 861 23.21 42.77 -9.71
CA GLY A 861 23.51 43.44 -8.43
C GLY A 861 23.62 42.52 -7.20
N ALA A 862 23.52 41.21 -7.34
CA ALA A 862 23.77 40.27 -6.23
C ALA A 862 24.18 38.90 -6.77
N VAL A 863 25.11 38.18 -6.11
CA VAL A 863 25.53 36.86 -6.61
C VAL A 863 24.38 35.84 -6.52
N ASP A 864 23.50 35.97 -5.53
CA ASP A 864 22.27 35.17 -5.42
C ASP A 864 21.04 36.00 -5.84
N LEU A 865 20.19 35.44 -6.72
CA LEU A 865 18.96 36.11 -7.21
C LEU A 865 18.05 36.62 -6.08
N GLY A 866 17.91 35.87 -4.99
CA GLY A 866 17.11 36.26 -3.82
C GLY A 866 17.66 37.44 -3.01
N GLN A 867 18.89 37.90 -3.31
CA GLN A 867 19.54 39.05 -2.67
C GLN A 867 19.58 40.30 -3.58
N VAL A 868 18.99 40.24 -4.78
CA VAL A 868 18.83 41.41 -5.66
C VAL A 868 17.82 42.38 -5.02
N LYS A 869 18.20 43.66 -4.93
CA LYS A 869 17.35 44.73 -4.37
C LYS A 869 17.08 45.80 -5.42
N LYS A 870 15.95 46.50 -5.32
CA LYS A 870 15.54 47.57 -6.24
C LYS A 870 16.55 48.73 -6.31
N GLU A 871 17.29 48.95 -5.23
CA GLU A 871 18.26 50.03 -5.08
C GLU A 871 19.60 49.72 -5.76
N ARG A 872 19.83 48.47 -6.20
CA ARG A 872 21.08 48.04 -6.84
C ARG A 872 20.95 48.16 -8.36
N VAL A 873 21.75 49.05 -8.94
CA VAL A 873 21.76 49.29 -10.39
C VAL A 873 22.48 48.15 -11.13
N PRO A 874 21.85 47.50 -12.13
CA PRO A 874 22.48 46.45 -12.92
C PRO A 874 23.53 47.03 -13.88
N ASP A 875 24.61 46.29 -14.15
CA ASP A 875 25.57 46.66 -15.20
C ASP A 875 25.21 45.97 -16.52
N LEU A 876 24.44 46.68 -17.35
CA LEU A 876 23.92 46.19 -18.63
C LEU A 876 25.01 45.93 -19.69
N ARG A 877 26.30 46.19 -19.39
CA ARG A 877 27.43 45.87 -20.29
C ARG A 877 27.87 44.42 -20.15
N GLU A 878 27.71 43.82 -18.96
CA GLU A 878 28.18 42.47 -18.67
C GLU A 878 27.42 41.36 -19.43
N PRO A 879 26.08 41.41 -19.63
CA PRO A 879 25.36 40.40 -20.41
C PRO A 879 25.91 40.18 -21.82
N THR A 880 26.43 41.23 -22.47
CA THR A 880 27.07 41.12 -23.79
C THR A 880 28.40 40.34 -23.72
N LYS A 881 29.17 40.52 -22.64
CA LYS A 881 30.41 39.76 -22.40
C LYS A 881 30.12 38.30 -22.05
N ILE A 882 29.13 38.05 -21.18
CA ILE A 882 28.68 36.70 -20.79
C ILE A 882 28.24 35.92 -22.03
N ARG A 883 27.43 36.55 -22.90
CA ARG A 883 27.03 35.96 -24.18
C ARG A 883 28.23 35.64 -25.07
N LYS A 884 29.25 36.50 -25.09
CA LYS A 884 30.47 36.26 -25.86
C LYS A 884 31.22 35.03 -25.33
N ALA A 885 31.48 34.96 -24.02
CA ALA A 885 32.16 33.81 -23.39
C ALA A 885 31.41 32.48 -23.64
N LEU A 886 30.07 32.49 -23.53
CA LEU A 886 29.24 31.32 -23.84
C LEU A 886 29.30 30.86 -25.31
N LEU A 887 29.65 31.74 -26.24
CA LEU A 887 29.85 31.41 -27.67
C LEU A 887 31.29 30.98 -28.00
N GLU A 888 32.21 31.08 -27.04
CA GLU A 888 33.62 30.68 -27.18
C GLU A 888 33.91 29.28 -26.57
N LEU A 889 32.92 28.68 -25.90
CA LEU A 889 32.86 27.27 -25.47
C LEU A 889 32.62 26.32 -26.66
#